data_AF-A0A520VRI6-F1
#
_entry.id   AF-A0A520VRI6-F1
#
_cell.length_a   1.000
_cell.length_b   1.000
_cell.length_c   1.000
_cell.angle_alpha   90.00
_cell.angle_beta   90.00
_cell.angle_gamma   90.00
#
_symmetry.space_group_name_H-M   'P 1'
#
loop_
_entity.id
_entity.type
_entity.pdbx_description
1 polymer ?
#
loop_
_entity_poly.entity_id
_entity_poly.type
_entity_poly.pdbx_seq_one_letter_code
_entity_poly.pdbx_strand_id
1 'polypeptide(L)'
;MNKKVIFLVLSLIVSSCSSGNENTIDELEEQIEALENKQNLTPEEETELENLKTELEEIPPPPPEVLEFENEREATEFADLNDPIFSKYYTVGEPDPNYNPGKFLPRHCIYTGRYEDVYYEETPLLEVPFIDELILDFYPETLGLYSKGLFPLNIIDYGGEHGDQLGEIQCMPDLAIATGIGGDVISTAANDGSNMYPFYGLSFYDRIFPFYSVRPEDQQGLWGQWIQAPNSHPYGPAGGTIEGGLGAYDKFGRTKYPIYMASGANLFYNPQSSYSGWGFYERRCACADFGGVQLTNKVLNLPNAIHFDEDQNEYAEDGGIYFGHGWFALPIFSGEERVHLDQPTTDIGKLTWTFVGNSAQYSGPMWAYVPEFWYRNIDVWNSFELLFDGAEDDEDFLGKEIREVLIDYIAGRVDNETLMEAVKSLGWYVDNADDYDFEEESGLFWVEEKNTLAYTSTPYAAIGAEMGELPVFTEYDENGDLYIKIFPPSVPSMDEKEYFTLDGRTYDIDLYNYFVDFFSGEADIEGLDTSFSKFSKPMSVVKVSKERPDLKQNDLYMKNNDSNIEALEMEWILSWNLHLAGETKKGETNTYWDWGDIKKEERDLVDYYKVEFNGAEKGEYSSYEFVPVNEGDVPKSLQMLEMSNLERTISYMPHIQSAQDESFEAEVKENIDSVFDIDSDPYDYSCLDCESEGCDPTIYETTLDDGTLVKYRWYRFKDQPSFMYLAIDYPEIYTEEYLDLLQSRIEKMHEEWGSNQEFIPTPKTLDNFHLVELDNGSVVEPPSGKEFGWVPIVLEVEIPYGKYQTEINPGEFPCGKAPGQPDCLIDSLTGEEQESMLMAGRVSPP
;
A
#
# COMPACT_ATOMS: atom_id res chain seq x y z
N MET A 1 58.25 -2.68 22.70
CA MET A 1 57.95 -4.10 22.39
C MET A 1 56.43 -4.18 22.35
N ASN A 2 55.76 -3.64 21.32
CA ASN A 2 55.71 -4.04 19.90
C ASN A 2 55.37 -5.51 19.72
N LYS A 3 54.07 -5.81 19.65
CA LYS A 3 53.47 -6.60 18.57
C LYS A 3 52.10 -6.00 18.26
N LYS A 4 52.00 -5.41 17.06
CA LYS A 4 50.74 -5.14 16.36
C LYS A 4 50.18 -6.51 15.93
N VAL A 5 48.89 -6.73 16.16
CA VAL A 5 48.12 -7.76 15.44
C VAL A 5 47.36 -6.98 14.37
N ILE A 6 47.63 -7.30 13.12
CA ILE A 6 46.92 -6.79 11.94
C ILE A 6 45.75 -7.76 11.77
N PHE A 7 44.52 -7.23 11.85
CA PHE A 7 43.32 -7.89 11.36
C PHE A 7 43.33 -7.72 9.84
N LEU A 8 43.36 -8.82 9.10
CA LEU A 8 42.98 -8.89 7.69
C LEU A 8 41.80 -9.85 7.67
N VAL A 9 40.63 -9.30 7.34
CA VAL A 9 39.40 -10.04 7.08
C VAL A 9 39.49 -10.43 5.61
N LEU A 10 39.58 -11.73 5.33
CA LEU A 10 39.17 -12.32 4.06
C LEU A 10 38.06 -13.31 4.44
N SER A 11 36.82 -12.92 4.20
CA SER A 11 35.74 -13.89 3.96
C SER A 11 35.72 -14.11 2.46
N LEU A 12 35.86 -15.37 2.05
CA LEU A 12 35.62 -15.85 0.69
C LEU A 12 34.62 -16.99 0.84
N ILE A 13 33.43 -16.79 0.29
CA ILE A 13 32.41 -17.81 0.11
C ILE A 13 32.60 -18.40 -1.29
N VAL A 14 32.48 -19.72 -1.36
CA VAL A 14 32.64 -20.53 -2.57
C VAL A 14 31.28 -21.10 -2.97
N SER A 15 31.01 -21.05 -4.28
CA SER A 15 30.15 -21.92 -5.11
C SER A 15 28.87 -21.23 -5.62
N SER A 16 28.55 -21.17 -6.92
CA SER A 16 29.24 -21.66 -8.12
C SER A 16 28.53 -21.17 -9.39
N CYS A 17 29.29 -20.73 -10.41
CA CYS A 17 29.38 -21.29 -11.77
C CYS A 17 29.78 -20.23 -12.82
N SER A 18 31.09 -20.01 -13.01
CA SER A 18 31.60 -19.85 -14.38
C SER A 18 32.98 -20.46 -14.55
N SER A 19 33.07 -21.37 -15.51
CA SER A 19 34.25 -22.18 -15.80
C SER A 19 35.42 -21.32 -16.30
N GLY A 20 36.44 -21.11 -15.47
CA GLY A 20 37.68 -20.51 -15.95
C GLY A 20 38.79 -20.29 -14.92
N ASN A 21 38.50 -19.77 -13.73
CA ASN A 21 39.54 -19.25 -12.83
C ASN A 21 39.40 -19.58 -11.32
N GLU A 22 38.24 -19.99 -10.80
CA GLU A 22 38.02 -20.25 -9.36
C GLU A 22 38.94 -21.33 -8.78
N ASN A 23 39.14 -22.45 -9.50
CA ASN A 23 40.06 -23.52 -9.09
C ASN A 23 41.51 -23.04 -8.83
N THR A 24 41.90 -21.86 -9.33
CA THR A 24 43.24 -21.30 -9.17
C THR A 24 43.39 -20.44 -7.92
N ILE A 25 42.32 -19.77 -7.49
CA ILE A 25 42.30 -18.96 -6.25
C ILE A 25 42.28 -19.89 -5.04
N ASP A 26 41.36 -20.87 -5.03
CA ASP A 26 41.24 -21.83 -3.93
C ASP A 26 42.55 -22.62 -3.70
N GLU A 27 43.23 -23.03 -4.78
CA GLU A 27 44.52 -23.72 -4.71
C GLU A 27 45.66 -22.81 -4.17
N LEU A 28 45.60 -21.49 -4.41
CA LEU A 28 46.58 -20.53 -3.89
C LEU A 28 46.32 -20.23 -2.42
N GLU A 29 45.07 -20.08 -2.01
CA GLU A 29 44.68 -19.83 -0.63
C GLU A 29 45.00 -21.01 0.29
N GLU A 30 44.73 -22.24 -0.17
CA GLU A 30 45.05 -23.46 0.60
C GLU A 30 46.58 -23.61 0.79
N GLN A 31 47.38 -23.20 -0.20
CA GLN A 31 48.85 -23.18 -0.10
C GLN A 31 49.38 -22.10 0.85
N ILE A 32 48.74 -20.91 0.86
CA ILE A 32 49.05 -19.82 1.78
C ILE A 32 48.74 -20.25 3.22
N GLU A 33 47.55 -20.80 3.46
CA GLU A 33 47.10 -21.21 4.78
C GLU A 33 47.98 -22.33 5.37
N ALA A 34 48.39 -23.30 4.53
CA ALA A 34 49.31 -24.37 4.91
C ALA A 34 50.70 -23.87 5.34
N LEU A 35 51.16 -22.74 4.79
CA LEU A 35 52.41 -22.08 5.19
C LEU A 35 52.22 -21.23 6.45
N GLU A 36 51.13 -20.48 6.57
CA GLU A 36 50.85 -19.63 7.75
C GLU A 36 50.62 -20.43 9.03
N ASN A 37 50.05 -21.64 8.91
CA ASN A 37 49.83 -22.53 10.04
C ASN A 37 51.13 -23.19 10.59
N LYS A 38 52.29 -22.97 9.96
CA LYS A 38 53.58 -23.46 10.47
C LYS A 38 54.14 -22.53 11.56
N GLN A 39 54.51 -23.12 12.69
CA GLN A 39 54.97 -22.40 13.89
C GLN A 39 56.30 -21.63 13.72
N ASN A 40 57.13 -21.98 12.72
CA ASN A 40 58.31 -21.23 12.28
C ASN A 40 58.58 -21.55 10.80
N LEU A 41 58.63 -20.53 9.94
CA LEU A 41 58.95 -20.65 8.52
C LEU A 41 60.47 -20.54 8.29
N THR A 42 60.99 -21.27 7.31
CA THR A 42 62.35 -21.05 6.81
C THR A 42 62.40 -19.83 5.88
N PRO A 43 63.57 -19.21 5.63
CA PRO A 43 63.66 -18.04 4.75
C PRO A 43 63.19 -18.30 3.30
N GLU A 44 63.27 -19.55 2.83
CA GLU A 44 62.74 -19.95 1.52
C GLU A 44 61.21 -20.01 1.54
N GLU A 45 60.61 -20.53 2.62
CA GLU A 45 59.15 -20.59 2.80
C GLU A 45 58.54 -19.20 3.10
N GLU A 46 59.26 -18.29 3.76
CA GLU A 46 58.83 -16.89 3.90
C GLU A 46 58.76 -16.19 2.53
N THR A 47 59.73 -16.47 1.65
CA THR A 47 59.75 -15.92 0.29
C THR A 47 58.65 -16.53 -0.58
N GLU A 48 58.37 -17.81 -0.40
CA GLU A 48 57.28 -18.52 -1.08
C GLU A 48 55.91 -17.98 -0.66
N LEU A 49 55.68 -17.78 0.64
CA LEU A 49 54.46 -17.18 1.17
C LEU A 49 54.22 -15.76 0.62
N GLU A 50 55.27 -14.94 0.53
CA GLU A 50 55.16 -13.56 0.03
C GLU A 50 54.89 -13.54 -1.48
N ASN A 51 55.46 -14.47 -2.25
CA ASN A 51 55.16 -14.61 -3.67
C ASN A 51 53.72 -15.10 -3.91
N LEU A 52 53.24 -16.09 -3.15
CA LEU A 52 51.87 -16.60 -3.27
C LEU A 52 50.83 -15.52 -2.95
N LYS A 53 51.08 -14.69 -1.92
CA LYS A 53 50.22 -13.55 -1.58
C LYS A 53 50.22 -12.47 -2.67
N THR A 54 51.37 -12.22 -3.29
CA THR A 54 51.48 -11.27 -4.40
C THR A 54 50.73 -11.81 -5.62
N GLU A 55 50.81 -13.12 -5.88
CA GLU A 55 50.10 -13.77 -6.99
C GLU A 55 48.58 -13.74 -6.78
N LEU A 56 48.11 -13.88 -5.54
CA LEU A 56 46.69 -13.71 -5.17
C LEU A 56 46.21 -12.25 -5.35
N GLU A 57 47.02 -11.25 -4.98
CA GLU A 57 46.70 -9.82 -5.18
C GLU A 57 46.68 -9.39 -6.66
N GLU A 58 47.40 -10.09 -7.54
CA GLU A 58 47.42 -9.80 -8.98
C GLU A 58 46.25 -10.42 -9.75
N ILE A 59 45.42 -11.25 -9.10
CA ILE A 59 44.18 -11.77 -9.70
C ILE A 59 43.11 -10.68 -9.62
N PRO A 60 42.59 -10.18 -10.77
CA PRO A 60 41.55 -9.17 -10.74
C PRO A 60 40.31 -9.73 -10.04
N PRO A 61 39.62 -8.92 -9.20
CA PRO A 61 38.37 -9.37 -8.60
C PRO A 61 37.40 -9.78 -9.70
N PRO A 62 36.52 -10.76 -9.45
CA PRO A 62 35.42 -11.01 -10.37
C PRO A 62 34.68 -9.67 -10.58
N PRO A 63 34.15 -9.42 -11.80
CA PRO A 63 33.28 -8.28 -11.98
C PRO A 63 32.19 -8.35 -10.91
N PRO A 64 31.80 -7.22 -10.27
CA PRO A 64 30.66 -7.23 -9.39
C PRO A 64 29.49 -7.84 -10.17
N GLU A 65 28.86 -8.87 -9.60
CA GLU A 65 27.53 -9.25 -10.05
C GLU A 65 26.71 -7.98 -9.94
N VAL A 66 26.26 -7.51 -11.09
CA VAL A 66 25.14 -6.60 -11.14
C VAL A 66 24.04 -7.42 -10.48
N LEU A 67 23.60 -7.02 -9.29
CA LEU A 67 22.26 -7.35 -8.82
C LEU A 67 21.32 -6.64 -9.79
N GLU A 68 21.21 -7.18 -11.00
CA GLU A 68 20.02 -6.99 -11.79
C GLU A 68 18.94 -7.59 -10.90
N PHE A 69 18.01 -6.77 -10.43
CA PHE A 69 16.69 -7.29 -10.13
C PHE A 69 16.10 -7.78 -11.47
N GLU A 70 16.57 -8.92 -11.97
CA GLU A 70 15.94 -9.67 -13.05
C GLU A 70 14.67 -10.32 -12.46
N ASN A 71 13.68 -9.49 -12.14
CA ASN A 71 12.30 -9.98 -12.00
C ASN A 71 11.51 -9.84 -13.31
N GLU A 72 12.17 -9.50 -14.42
CA GLU A 72 11.61 -9.65 -15.75
C GLU A 72 12.18 -10.93 -16.37
N ARG A 73 11.54 -12.08 -16.10
CA ARG A 73 11.72 -13.27 -16.95
C ARG A 73 11.62 -12.82 -18.40
N GLU A 74 12.69 -13.03 -19.18
CA GLU A 74 12.65 -12.72 -20.60
C GLU A 74 11.42 -13.39 -21.21
N ALA A 75 10.46 -12.58 -21.68
CA ALA A 75 9.22 -13.04 -22.33
C ALA A 75 9.48 -13.89 -23.61
N THR A 76 10.75 -14.15 -23.96
CA THR A 76 11.22 -14.71 -25.21
C THR A 76 11.27 -16.24 -25.21
N GLU A 77 11.46 -16.92 -24.07
CA GLU A 77 11.56 -18.39 -24.07
C GLU A 77 10.21 -19.11 -24.12
N PHE A 78 9.11 -18.47 -23.70
CA PHE A 78 7.82 -19.15 -23.52
C PHE A 78 6.58 -18.47 -24.14
N ALA A 79 6.67 -17.24 -24.67
CA ALA A 79 5.49 -16.58 -25.25
C ALA A 79 5.20 -17.03 -26.69
N ASP A 80 4.05 -17.69 -26.93
CA ASP A 80 3.44 -17.63 -28.26
C ASP A 80 2.94 -16.20 -28.49
N LEU A 81 3.75 -15.39 -29.16
CA LEU A 81 3.42 -14.01 -29.51
C LEU A 81 2.13 -13.89 -30.36
N ASN A 82 1.54 -15.00 -30.82
CA ASN A 82 0.25 -15.03 -31.51
C ASN A 82 -0.94 -15.35 -30.59
N ASP A 83 -0.71 -15.64 -29.31
CA ASP A 83 -1.77 -15.84 -28.32
C ASP A 83 -2.51 -14.51 -28.07
N PRO A 84 -3.85 -14.44 -28.28
CA PRO A 84 -4.64 -13.26 -27.97
C PRO A 84 -4.58 -12.83 -26.50
N ILE A 85 -4.39 -13.76 -25.55
CA ILE A 85 -4.26 -13.45 -24.11
C ILE A 85 -2.94 -12.72 -23.88
N PHE A 86 -1.83 -13.31 -24.34
CA PHE A 86 -0.51 -12.67 -24.30
C PHE A 86 -0.53 -11.30 -24.95
N SER A 87 -1.03 -11.22 -26.19
CA SER A 87 -1.08 -9.98 -26.97
C SER A 87 -1.85 -8.86 -26.27
N LYS A 88 -2.84 -9.20 -25.44
CA LYS A 88 -3.68 -8.21 -24.75
C LYS A 88 -3.10 -7.80 -23.40
N TYR A 89 -2.71 -8.75 -22.57
CA TYR A 89 -2.39 -8.47 -21.16
C TYR A 89 -0.89 -8.35 -20.90
N TYR A 90 -0.04 -9.02 -21.68
CA TYR A 90 1.40 -9.08 -21.43
C TYR A 90 2.21 -8.15 -22.35
N THR A 91 1.55 -7.39 -23.22
CA THR A 91 2.21 -6.38 -24.05
C THR A 91 2.05 -5.00 -23.43
N VAL A 92 3.12 -4.22 -23.45
CA VAL A 92 3.11 -2.83 -22.98
C VAL A 92 2.79 -1.91 -24.17
N GLY A 93 1.77 -1.07 -24.02
CA GLY A 93 1.35 -0.12 -25.04
C GLY A 93 2.19 1.17 -25.08
N GLU A 94 1.76 2.14 -25.87
CA GLU A 94 2.33 3.50 -25.86
C GLU A 94 2.17 4.14 -24.46
N PRO A 95 3.10 5.02 -24.03
CA PRO A 95 2.98 5.74 -22.76
C PRO A 95 1.77 6.68 -22.75
N ASP A 96 1.33 7.05 -21.54
CA ASP A 96 0.26 8.02 -21.38
C ASP A 96 0.65 9.35 -22.05
N PRO A 97 -0.18 9.93 -22.95
CA PRO A 97 0.09 11.22 -23.56
C PRO A 97 0.19 12.38 -22.56
N ASN A 98 -0.32 12.21 -21.34
CA ASN A 98 -0.20 13.17 -20.23
C ASN A 98 1.02 12.93 -19.34
N TYR A 99 1.86 11.93 -19.66
CA TYR A 99 3.13 11.72 -18.97
C TYR A 99 4.04 12.94 -19.13
N ASN A 100 4.53 13.43 -18.01
CA ASN A 100 5.58 14.42 -17.91
C ASN A 100 6.79 13.74 -17.24
N PRO A 101 7.91 13.53 -17.96
CA PRO A 101 9.11 12.94 -17.36
C PRO A 101 9.89 13.91 -16.46
N GLY A 102 9.34 15.12 -16.24
CA GLY A 102 10.01 16.20 -15.53
C GLY A 102 11.08 16.91 -16.38
N LYS A 103 11.55 18.04 -15.86
CA LYS A 103 12.63 18.84 -16.47
C LYS A 103 13.57 19.35 -15.40
N PHE A 104 14.77 18.77 -15.40
CA PHE A 104 15.83 19.02 -14.43
C PHE A 104 17.04 19.62 -15.12
N LEU A 105 17.81 20.43 -14.39
CA LEU A 105 19.07 20.98 -14.90
C LEU A 105 20.19 19.96 -14.67
N PRO A 106 21.29 20.00 -15.43
CA PRO A 106 22.40 19.07 -15.24
C PRO A 106 22.97 19.04 -13.80
N ARG A 107 22.85 20.14 -13.05
CA ARG A 107 23.29 20.24 -11.65
C ARG A 107 22.41 19.46 -10.65
N HIS A 108 21.19 19.09 -11.06
CA HIS A 108 20.23 18.32 -10.26
C HIS A 108 20.46 16.82 -10.38
N CYS A 109 21.37 16.40 -11.27
CA CYS A 109 21.48 15.01 -11.68
C CYS A 109 22.79 14.39 -11.22
N ILE A 110 22.70 13.10 -10.88
CA ILE A 110 23.83 12.21 -10.63
C ILE A 110 23.87 11.13 -11.71
N TYR A 111 25.02 10.48 -11.85
CA TYR A 111 25.24 9.36 -12.76
C TYR A 111 25.83 8.17 -12.01
N THR A 112 25.23 7.01 -12.23
CA THR A 112 25.71 5.72 -11.75
C THR A 112 25.88 4.78 -12.92
N GLY A 113 27.08 4.22 -13.10
CA GLY A 113 27.40 3.28 -14.16
C GLY A 113 28.74 3.52 -14.84
N ARG A 114 28.99 2.78 -15.93
CA ARG A 114 30.23 2.83 -16.71
C ARG A 114 30.19 3.88 -17.80
N TYR A 115 31.26 4.65 -17.92
CA TYR A 115 31.50 5.55 -19.06
C TYR A 115 32.99 5.59 -19.39
N GLU A 116 33.33 5.35 -20.66
CA GLU A 116 34.73 5.31 -21.16
C GLU A 116 35.71 4.52 -20.25
N ASP A 117 35.33 3.28 -19.90
CA ASP A 117 36.08 2.35 -19.03
C ASP A 117 36.21 2.73 -17.54
N VAL A 118 35.51 3.76 -17.08
CA VAL A 118 35.45 4.17 -15.67
C VAL A 118 34.05 3.93 -15.11
N TYR A 119 33.96 3.32 -13.92
CA TYR A 119 32.70 3.23 -13.17
C TYR A 119 32.54 4.48 -12.29
N TYR A 120 31.38 5.10 -12.37
CA TYR A 120 30.95 6.22 -11.56
C TYR A 120 29.84 5.73 -10.64
N GLU A 121 29.90 6.12 -9.38
CA GLU A 121 28.92 5.77 -8.36
C GLU A 121 28.36 7.09 -7.82
N GLU A 122 27.07 7.32 -8.04
CA GLU A 122 26.32 8.52 -7.60
C GLU A 122 27.06 9.84 -7.85
N THR A 123 27.77 9.93 -8.97
CA THR A 123 28.66 11.06 -9.24
C THR A 123 27.86 12.22 -9.84
N PRO A 124 28.03 13.48 -9.38
CA PRO A 124 27.35 14.61 -9.99
C PRO A 124 27.57 14.65 -11.51
N LEU A 125 26.48 14.77 -12.27
CA LEU A 125 26.52 14.62 -13.73
C LEU A 125 27.50 15.59 -14.41
N LEU A 126 27.63 16.80 -13.85
CA LEU A 126 28.57 17.84 -14.30
C LEU A 126 30.06 17.47 -14.12
N GLU A 127 30.37 16.48 -13.27
CA GLU A 127 31.72 15.98 -13.04
C GLU A 127 32.06 14.79 -13.95
N VAL A 128 31.05 14.16 -14.57
CA VAL A 128 31.24 13.08 -15.53
C VAL A 128 31.66 13.69 -16.88
N PRO A 129 32.76 13.22 -17.51
CA PRO A 129 33.31 13.81 -18.73
C PRO A 129 32.54 13.37 -20.00
N PHE A 130 31.21 13.51 -19.99
CA PHE A 130 30.37 13.22 -21.14
C PHE A 130 30.74 14.05 -22.37
N ILE A 131 30.70 13.42 -23.54
CA ILE A 131 30.81 14.10 -24.84
C ILE A 131 29.62 15.02 -25.07
N ASP A 132 29.80 16.06 -25.89
CA ASP A 132 28.79 17.09 -26.16
C ASP A 132 27.42 16.52 -26.62
N GLU A 133 27.40 15.36 -27.28
CA GLU A 133 26.16 14.72 -27.75
C GLU A 133 25.30 14.10 -26.63
N LEU A 134 25.88 13.86 -25.45
CA LEU A 134 25.20 13.34 -24.26
C LEU A 134 24.86 14.44 -23.25
N ILE A 135 25.20 15.70 -23.56
CA ILE A 135 24.91 16.86 -22.70
C ILE A 135 23.59 17.50 -23.16
N LEU A 136 22.59 17.48 -22.29
CA LEU A 136 21.27 18.08 -22.53
C LEU A 136 21.11 19.39 -21.75
N ASP A 137 20.29 20.30 -22.29
CA ASP A 137 19.90 21.52 -21.57
C ASP A 137 19.01 21.19 -20.36
N PHE A 138 18.16 20.17 -20.51
CA PHE A 138 17.32 19.61 -19.46
C PHE A 138 17.31 18.08 -19.54
N TYR A 139 17.30 17.45 -18.38
CA TYR A 139 17.18 16.00 -18.21
C TYR A 139 15.79 15.66 -17.66
N PRO A 140 15.20 14.52 -18.04
CA PRO A 140 14.08 13.95 -17.29
C PRO A 140 14.55 13.47 -15.90
N GLU A 141 13.62 13.08 -15.04
CA GLU A 141 13.93 12.54 -13.71
C GLU A 141 14.86 11.31 -13.79
N THR A 142 14.58 10.40 -14.73
CA THR A 142 15.42 9.22 -14.99
C THR A 142 15.76 9.11 -16.47
N LEU A 143 17.03 8.78 -16.78
CA LEU A 143 17.50 8.57 -18.15
C LEU A 143 18.61 7.54 -18.20
N GLY A 144 18.45 6.49 -19.01
CA GLY A 144 19.47 5.48 -19.23
C GLY A 144 20.52 5.92 -20.25
N LEU A 145 21.78 5.60 -19.96
CA LEU A 145 22.87 5.61 -20.94
C LEU A 145 23.06 4.20 -21.48
N TYR A 146 22.84 4.04 -22.77
CA TYR A 146 23.08 2.80 -23.50
C TYR A 146 24.23 2.99 -24.50
N SER A 147 24.81 1.88 -24.95
CA SER A 147 25.92 1.90 -25.93
C SER A 147 25.62 2.65 -27.24
N LYS A 148 24.35 2.91 -27.55
CA LYS A 148 23.92 3.71 -28.72
C LYS A 148 23.41 5.12 -28.40
N GLY A 149 23.41 5.54 -27.13
CA GLY A 149 23.01 6.90 -26.73
C GLY A 149 22.14 6.93 -25.48
N LEU A 150 21.50 8.08 -25.25
CA LEU A 150 20.57 8.29 -24.13
C LEU A 150 19.16 7.87 -24.52
N PHE A 151 18.53 7.07 -23.67
CA PHE A 151 17.16 6.58 -23.85
C PHE A 151 16.45 6.51 -22.50
N PRO A 152 15.10 6.58 -22.47
CA PRO A 152 14.33 6.31 -21.26
C PRO A 152 14.74 4.99 -20.61
N LEU A 153 14.86 4.98 -19.27
CA LEU A 153 15.36 3.85 -18.50
C LEU A 153 14.42 2.62 -18.57
N ASN A 154 13.14 2.88 -18.74
CA ASN A 154 12.04 1.91 -18.78
C ASN A 154 11.82 1.26 -20.15
N ILE A 155 12.76 1.38 -21.09
CA ILE A 155 12.64 0.71 -22.39
C ILE A 155 13.07 -0.74 -22.27
N ILE A 156 12.16 -1.66 -22.60
CA ILE A 156 12.48 -3.07 -22.78
C ILE A 156 13.12 -3.25 -24.17
N ASP A 157 14.44 -3.43 -24.22
CA ASP A 157 15.21 -3.54 -25.47
C ASP A 157 15.18 -4.96 -26.07
N TYR A 158 14.05 -5.33 -26.68
CA TYR A 158 13.95 -6.59 -27.41
C TYR A 158 14.84 -6.61 -28.67
N GLY A 159 16.04 -7.17 -28.54
CA GLY A 159 16.95 -7.42 -29.65
C GLY A 159 18.15 -6.47 -29.75
N GLY A 160 18.43 -5.67 -28.72
CA GLY A 160 19.62 -4.83 -28.64
C GLY A 160 19.57 -3.60 -29.56
N GLU A 161 18.37 -3.06 -29.83
CA GLU A 161 18.14 -1.83 -30.59
C GLU A 161 18.81 -0.61 -29.97
N HIS A 162 18.87 -0.54 -28.64
CA HIS A 162 19.53 0.49 -27.83
C HIS A 162 20.93 0.05 -27.37
N GLY A 163 21.17 -1.27 -27.40
CA GLY A 163 22.45 -1.91 -27.07
C GLY A 163 22.65 -1.97 -25.54
N ASP A 164 23.84 -2.38 -25.09
CA ASP A 164 24.06 -2.62 -23.65
C ASP A 164 23.80 -1.36 -22.81
N GLN A 165 23.05 -1.50 -21.71
CA GLN A 165 22.90 -0.46 -20.70
C GLN A 165 24.24 -0.27 -19.99
N LEU A 166 24.76 0.96 -20.03
CA LEU A 166 26.06 1.32 -19.48
C LEU A 166 25.93 2.00 -18.13
N GLY A 167 24.83 2.70 -17.89
CA GLY A 167 24.53 3.38 -16.64
C GLY A 167 23.24 4.17 -16.72
N GLU A 168 22.98 4.97 -15.71
CA GLU A 168 21.77 5.76 -15.58
C GLU A 168 22.04 7.12 -14.94
N ILE A 169 21.21 8.07 -15.33
CA ILE A 169 21.16 9.42 -14.81
C ILE A 169 19.87 9.52 -13.99
N GLN A 170 20.02 9.89 -12.73
CA GLN A 170 18.90 10.19 -11.84
C GLN A 170 18.96 11.66 -11.45
N CYS A 171 17.84 12.36 -11.50
CA CYS A 171 17.75 13.78 -11.21
C CYS A 171 16.79 14.03 -10.05
N MET A 172 17.20 14.89 -9.12
CA MET A 172 16.44 15.23 -7.92
C MET A 172 16.26 16.75 -7.81
N PRO A 173 15.16 17.23 -7.20
CA PRO A 173 14.98 18.67 -6.98
C PRO A 173 16.02 19.23 -6.00
N ASP A 174 16.17 20.56 -5.96
CA ASP A 174 17.09 21.22 -5.03
C ASP A 174 16.61 21.16 -3.56
N LEU A 175 15.29 21.14 -3.37
CA LEU A 175 14.59 21.14 -2.09
C LEU A 175 13.29 20.34 -2.22
N ALA A 176 12.63 20.07 -1.10
CA ALA A 176 11.28 19.52 -1.05
C ALA A 176 10.35 20.40 -0.19
N ILE A 177 9.04 20.32 -0.44
CA ILE A 177 7.99 20.98 0.34
C ILE A 177 7.03 19.96 0.95
N ALA A 178 6.86 20.04 2.27
CA ALA A 178 5.79 19.36 2.99
C ALA A 178 4.48 20.13 2.88
N THR A 179 3.45 19.49 2.33
CA THR A 179 2.12 20.07 2.06
C THR A 179 0.99 19.36 2.81
N GLY A 180 1.33 18.53 3.80
CA GLY A 180 0.39 17.69 4.54
C GLY A 180 -0.79 18.43 5.17
N ILE A 181 -1.97 17.80 5.11
CA ILE A 181 -3.17 18.28 5.78
C ILE A 181 -3.15 17.82 7.25
N GLY A 182 -2.61 18.66 8.12
CA GLY A 182 -2.48 18.38 9.56
C GLY A 182 -3.12 19.45 10.45
N GLY A 183 -3.25 19.17 11.75
CA GLY A 183 -3.72 20.16 12.71
C GLY A 183 -4.32 19.56 13.97
N ASP A 184 -5.47 20.08 14.39
CA ASP A 184 -6.26 19.49 15.47
C ASP A 184 -6.76 18.10 15.04
N VAL A 185 -6.63 17.12 15.94
CA VAL A 185 -6.96 15.73 15.64
C VAL A 185 -8.40 15.44 16.07
N ILE A 186 -9.14 14.71 15.23
CA ILE A 186 -10.39 14.06 15.64
C ILE A 186 -10.04 12.68 16.19
N SER A 187 -10.52 12.38 17.39
CA SER A 187 -10.24 11.12 18.07
C SER A 187 -11.52 10.36 18.40
N THR A 188 -11.47 9.04 18.22
CA THR A 188 -12.52 8.10 18.67
C THR A 188 -12.60 8.02 20.20
N ALA A 189 -11.54 8.43 20.91
CA ALA A 189 -11.45 8.43 22.36
C ALA A 189 -12.16 9.63 23.00
N ALA A 190 -12.71 9.45 24.20
CA ALA A 190 -13.11 10.57 25.04
C ALA A 190 -11.88 11.14 25.80
N ASN A 191 -11.59 12.43 25.63
CA ASN A 191 -10.48 13.13 26.32
C ASN A 191 -10.75 13.41 27.82
N ASP A 192 -11.64 12.66 28.46
CA ASP A 192 -12.13 12.91 29.81
C ASP A 192 -11.65 11.90 30.88
N GLY A 193 -10.79 10.96 30.49
CA GLY A 193 -10.25 9.93 31.37
C GLY A 193 -11.26 8.82 31.73
N SER A 194 -12.36 8.69 30.98
CA SER A 194 -13.22 7.51 31.03
C SER A 194 -12.56 6.32 30.31
N ASN A 195 -12.94 5.09 30.68
CA ASN A 195 -12.50 3.89 29.95
C ASN A 195 -12.94 4.01 28.49
N MET A 196 -11.99 3.90 27.55
CA MET A 196 -12.33 3.86 26.13
C MET A 196 -13.02 2.52 25.85
N TYR A 197 -14.27 2.58 25.37
CA TYR A 197 -15.02 1.40 24.95
C TYR A 197 -14.80 1.16 23.46
N PRO A 198 -14.73 -0.10 23.01
CA PRO A 198 -14.70 -0.42 21.59
C PRO A 198 -15.88 0.20 20.85
N PHE A 199 -15.62 0.80 19.69
CA PHE A 199 -16.68 1.24 18.79
C PHE A 199 -17.11 0.09 17.87
N TYR A 200 -18.32 0.16 17.34
CA TYR A 200 -18.86 -0.76 16.33
C TYR A 200 -19.16 -0.04 15.01
N GLY A 201 -18.73 1.21 14.90
CA GLY A 201 -18.63 1.90 13.63
C GLY A 201 -17.95 3.25 13.76
N LEU A 202 -17.54 3.78 12.63
CA LEU A 202 -16.90 5.08 12.45
C LEU A 202 -17.44 5.70 11.16
N SER A 203 -17.80 6.99 11.17
CA SER A 203 -18.24 7.68 9.95
C SER A 203 -17.86 9.15 9.93
N PHE A 204 -17.71 9.70 8.74
CA PHE A 204 -17.54 11.13 8.48
C PHE A 204 -17.97 11.47 7.05
N TYR A 205 -18.04 12.76 6.76
CA TYR A 205 -18.21 13.28 5.41
C TYR A 205 -16.97 14.04 4.99
N ASP A 206 -16.31 13.58 3.93
CA ASP A 206 -15.12 14.24 3.38
C ASP A 206 -15.49 15.14 2.21
N ARG A 207 -14.89 16.33 2.18
CA ARG A 207 -15.05 17.25 1.07
C ARG A 207 -14.33 16.73 -0.16
N ILE A 208 -15.03 16.73 -1.29
CA ILE A 208 -14.48 16.39 -2.59
C ILE A 208 -14.20 17.67 -3.37
N PHE A 209 -12.95 17.83 -3.84
CA PHE A 209 -12.50 19.00 -4.59
C PHE A 209 -11.23 18.67 -5.39
N PRO A 210 -10.95 19.39 -6.49
CA PRO A 210 -9.71 19.18 -7.25
C PRO A 210 -8.51 19.59 -6.38
N PHE A 211 -7.59 18.67 -6.15
CA PHE A 211 -6.46 18.89 -5.24
C PHE A 211 -5.16 19.22 -5.97
N TYR A 212 -4.85 18.48 -7.03
CA TYR A 212 -3.64 18.68 -7.83
C TYR A 212 -3.99 19.04 -9.27
N SER A 213 -3.27 20.02 -9.84
CA SER A 213 -3.29 20.27 -11.28
C SER A 213 -2.41 19.29 -12.06
N VAL A 214 -1.34 18.83 -11.40
CA VAL A 214 -0.46 17.74 -11.83
C VAL A 214 -0.20 16.94 -10.56
N ARG A 215 -0.51 15.65 -10.56
CA ARG A 215 -0.26 14.77 -9.41
C ARG A 215 1.19 14.28 -9.44
N PRO A 216 1.83 14.14 -8.28
CA PRO A 216 3.14 13.51 -8.19
C PRO A 216 3.06 12.03 -8.59
N GLU A 217 4.21 11.40 -8.79
CA GLU A 217 4.28 9.95 -9.01
C GLU A 217 3.82 9.17 -7.78
N ASP A 218 4.20 9.67 -6.59
CA ASP A 218 3.93 9.03 -5.31
C ASP A 218 2.46 9.09 -4.89
N GLN A 219 2.08 8.12 -4.06
CA GLN A 219 0.79 8.08 -3.38
C GLN A 219 0.59 9.32 -2.49
N GLN A 220 -0.59 9.95 -2.57
CA GLN A 220 -0.97 11.12 -1.77
C GLN A 220 -2.28 10.88 -1.02
N GLY A 221 -2.21 10.39 0.22
CA GLY A 221 -3.36 10.16 1.10
C GLY A 221 -3.82 11.44 1.79
N LEU A 222 -4.90 12.05 1.29
CA LEU A 222 -5.40 13.33 1.80
C LEU A 222 -6.07 13.21 3.17
N TRP A 223 -6.87 12.15 3.36
CA TRP A 223 -7.56 11.89 4.62
C TRP A 223 -8.01 10.43 4.71
N GLY A 224 -7.38 9.67 5.60
CA GLY A 224 -7.65 8.25 5.80
C GLY A 224 -8.01 7.88 7.23
N GLN A 225 -8.47 6.65 7.38
CA GLN A 225 -8.69 5.98 8.66
C GLN A 225 -8.08 4.57 8.66
N TRP A 226 -7.53 4.17 9.81
CA TRP A 226 -7.01 2.83 10.06
C TRP A 226 -7.63 2.26 11.34
N ILE A 227 -8.46 1.23 11.18
CA ILE A 227 -9.11 0.48 12.27
C ILE A 227 -8.36 -0.84 12.40
N GLN A 228 -7.54 -0.95 13.44
CA GLN A 228 -6.70 -2.14 13.66
C GLN A 228 -7.28 -3.03 14.74
N ALA A 229 -7.10 -4.34 14.60
CA ALA A 229 -7.41 -5.29 15.66
C ALA A 229 -6.57 -4.96 16.91
N PRO A 230 -7.18 -4.78 18.09
CA PRO A 230 -6.43 -4.38 19.27
C PRO A 230 -5.49 -5.51 19.70
N ASN A 231 -4.32 -5.11 20.23
CA ASN A 231 -3.34 -6.03 20.80
C ASN A 231 -2.89 -7.11 19.80
N SER A 232 -2.76 -6.76 18.52
CA SER A 232 -2.51 -7.77 17.51
C SER A 232 -1.05 -7.92 17.09
N HIS A 233 -0.19 -6.90 17.24
CA HIS A 233 1.30 -6.97 17.21
C HIS A 233 1.88 -5.53 17.38
N PRO A 234 3.12 -5.32 17.89
CA PRO A 234 3.71 -3.99 18.09
C PRO A 234 4.21 -3.30 16.80
N TYR A 235 4.52 -4.07 15.74
CA TYR A 235 5.08 -3.55 14.48
C TYR A 235 4.10 -3.60 13.29
N GLY A 236 2.81 -3.92 13.52
CA GLY A 236 1.79 -3.95 12.48
C GLY A 236 0.49 -4.62 12.95
N PRO A 237 -0.61 -4.55 12.17
CA PRO A 237 -1.89 -5.15 12.51
C PRO A 237 -1.91 -6.63 12.11
N ALA A 238 -1.19 -7.47 12.85
CA ALA A 238 -1.16 -8.90 12.57
C ALA A 238 -2.55 -9.58 12.73
N GLY A 239 -3.50 -8.94 13.42
CA GLY A 239 -4.91 -9.36 13.53
C GLY A 239 -5.84 -8.74 12.49
N GLY A 240 -5.27 -8.02 11.51
CA GLY A 240 -5.94 -7.34 10.44
C GLY A 240 -6.20 -5.85 10.70
N THR A 241 -6.31 -5.10 9.62
CA THR A 241 -6.65 -3.68 9.58
C THR A 241 -7.75 -3.42 8.56
N ILE A 242 -8.60 -2.44 8.85
CA ILE A 242 -9.53 -1.87 7.88
C ILE A 242 -9.06 -0.47 7.57
N GLU A 243 -8.93 -0.20 6.29
CA GLU A 243 -8.37 1.02 5.76
C GLU A 243 -9.36 1.73 4.86
N GLY A 244 -9.18 3.03 4.76
CA GLY A 244 -9.81 3.75 3.69
C GLY A 244 -9.48 5.22 3.79
N GLY A 245 -9.62 5.92 2.69
CA GLY A 245 -9.28 7.32 2.65
C GLY A 245 -9.42 7.93 1.29
N LEU A 246 -9.59 9.24 1.31
CA LEU A 246 -9.51 10.08 0.14
C LEU A 246 -8.04 10.25 -0.24
N GLY A 247 -7.71 10.03 -1.52
CA GLY A 247 -6.34 10.18 -2.00
C GLY A 247 -6.23 10.48 -3.48
N ALA A 248 -5.09 11.02 -3.89
CA ALA A 248 -4.80 11.34 -5.28
C ALA A 248 -3.74 10.39 -5.83
N TYR A 249 -4.17 9.40 -6.60
CA TYR A 249 -3.33 8.29 -7.08
C TYR A 249 -3.51 8.09 -8.59
N ASP A 250 -2.54 8.52 -9.39
CA ASP A 250 -2.64 8.34 -10.86
C ASP A 250 -2.54 6.88 -11.27
N LYS A 251 -1.93 6.03 -10.43
CA LYS A 251 -1.93 4.57 -10.58
C LYS A 251 -3.32 4.00 -10.84
N PHE A 252 -4.35 4.59 -10.24
CA PHE A 252 -5.74 4.12 -10.29
C PHE A 252 -6.64 4.88 -11.28
N GLY A 253 -6.08 5.77 -12.08
CA GLY A 253 -6.83 6.55 -13.06
C GLY A 253 -6.51 8.05 -13.01
N ARG A 254 -6.56 8.70 -14.16
CA ARG A 254 -6.26 10.14 -14.32
C ARG A 254 -7.54 10.95 -14.12
N THR A 255 -7.99 11.03 -12.87
CA THR A 255 -9.24 11.70 -12.52
C THR A 255 -9.07 13.17 -12.15
N LYS A 256 -10.15 13.95 -12.24
CA LYS A 256 -10.21 15.34 -11.76
C LYS A 256 -10.17 15.42 -10.23
N TYR A 257 -10.95 14.58 -9.56
CA TYR A 257 -11.06 14.55 -8.10
C TYR A 257 -10.19 13.46 -7.49
N PRO A 258 -9.70 13.63 -6.25
CA PRO A 258 -9.20 12.52 -5.46
C PRO A 258 -10.25 11.39 -5.39
N ILE A 259 -9.78 10.15 -5.38
CA ILE A 259 -10.59 8.93 -5.30
C ILE A 259 -10.64 8.42 -3.87
N TYR A 260 -11.64 7.61 -3.53
CA TYR A 260 -11.80 7.07 -2.18
C TYR A 260 -11.57 5.57 -2.15
N MET A 261 -10.51 5.12 -1.48
CA MET A 261 -10.27 3.69 -1.25
C MET A 261 -11.01 3.24 0.02
N ALA A 262 -11.69 2.10 -0.03
CA ALA A 262 -12.18 1.41 1.16
C ALA A 262 -11.80 -0.06 1.08
N SER A 263 -10.78 -0.41 1.86
CA SER A 263 -10.13 -1.71 1.83
C SER A 263 -9.88 -2.24 3.24
N GLY A 264 -9.20 -3.36 3.33
CA GLY A 264 -8.90 -4.07 4.55
C GLY A 264 -7.80 -5.07 4.24
N ALA A 265 -6.81 -5.10 5.11
CA ALA A 265 -5.71 -6.02 5.04
C ALA A 265 -5.86 -7.07 6.13
N ASN A 266 -5.86 -8.34 5.75
CA ASN A 266 -5.82 -9.42 6.72
C ASN A 266 -4.36 -9.63 7.15
N LEU A 267 -4.20 -10.34 8.27
CA LEU A 267 -2.97 -10.99 8.74
C LEU A 267 -1.65 -10.48 8.10
N PHE A 268 -0.91 -9.64 8.82
CA PHE A 268 0.45 -9.19 8.48
C PHE A 268 0.60 -8.34 7.19
N TYR A 269 -0.48 -7.74 6.65
CA TYR A 269 -0.42 -6.97 5.39
C TYR A 269 0.08 -7.81 4.19
N ASN A 270 -0.21 -9.12 4.18
CA ASN A 270 0.21 -9.98 3.08
C ASN A 270 -0.38 -9.49 1.73
N PRO A 271 0.24 -9.76 0.58
CA PRO A 271 -0.25 -9.25 -0.70
C PRO A 271 -1.62 -9.77 -1.12
N GLN A 272 -2.17 -10.79 -0.48
CA GLN A 272 -3.51 -11.34 -0.73
C GLN A 272 -4.61 -10.65 0.10
N SER A 273 -4.21 -9.69 0.93
CA SER A 273 -5.05 -8.73 1.62
C SER A 273 -5.85 -7.85 0.65
N SER A 274 -7.01 -8.30 0.20
CA SER A 274 -7.93 -7.42 -0.54
C SER A 274 -9.37 -7.92 -0.66
N TYR A 275 -10.16 -7.06 -1.29
CA TYR A 275 -11.61 -7.07 -1.32
C TYR A 275 -12.25 -7.72 -2.59
N SER A 276 -11.66 -7.57 -3.79
CA SER A 276 -12.29 -7.90 -5.09
C SER A 276 -11.52 -8.94 -5.91
N GLY A 277 -10.63 -9.69 -5.27
CA GLY A 277 -9.73 -10.61 -5.95
C GLY A 277 -8.44 -9.97 -6.45
N TRP A 278 -8.20 -8.67 -6.23
CA TRP A 278 -6.90 -8.05 -6.48
C TRP A 278 -6.33 -7.45 -5.21
N GLY A 279 -5.23 -8.05 -4.77
CA GLY A 279 -4.43 -7.82 -3.58
C GLY A 279 -3.78 -6.45 -3.46
N PHE A 280 -2.95 -6.28 -2.42
CA PHE A 280 -1.93 -5.23 -2.44
C PHE A 280 -1.04 -5.41 -3.67
N TYR A 281 -0.53 -4.28 -4.19
CA TYR A 281 0.18 -4.24 -5.47
C TYR A 281 -0.67 -4.71 -6.67
N GLU A 282 -2.01 -4.67 -6.53
CA GLU A 282 -2.99 -5.00 -7.56
C GLU A 282 -2.88 -6.43 -8.10
N ARG A 283 -2.20 -7.30 -7.36
CA ARG A 283 -1.91 -8.69 -7.77
C ARG A 283 -3.18 -9.53 -7.74
N ARG A 284 -3.37 -10.41 -8.72
CA ARG A 284 -4.51 -11.33 -8.74
C ARG A 284 -4.41 -12.30 -7.54
N CYS A 285 -5.49 -12.43 -6.77
CA CYS A 285 -5.62 -13.36 -5.65
C CYS A 285 -6.36 -14.63 -6.06
N ALA A 286 -6.00 -15.78 -5.47
CA ALA A 286 -6.71 -17.03 -5.68
C ALA A 286 -8.05 -17.04 -4.93
N CYS A 287 -8.96 -17.92 -5.34
CA CYS A 287 -10.28 -18.08 -4.70
C CYS A 287 -10.20 -18.42 -3.20
N ALA A 288 -9.09 -19.03 -2.77
CA ALA A 288 -8.81 -19.33 -1.37
C ALA A 288 -8.57 -18.07 -0.51
N ASP A 289 -8.35 -16.90 -1.11
CA ASP A 289 -8.04 -15.66 -0.39
C ASP A 289 -9.19 -14.64 -0.43
N PHE A 290 -10.28 -14.95 -1.12
CA PHE A 290 -11.41 -14.03 -1.25
C PHE A 290 -12.15 -13.88 0.09
N GLY A 291 -12.15 -12.67 0.64
CA GLY A 291 -12.90 -12.33 1.86
C GLY A 291 -13.95 -11.22 1.72
N GLY A 292 -13.90 -10.45 0.64
CA GLY A 292 -14.87 -9.39 0.36
C GLY A 292 -16.17 -9.94 -0.23
N VAL A 293 -17.30 -9.34 0.13
CA VAL A 293 -18.63 -9.63 -0.43
C VAL A 293 -19.31 -8.33 -0.84
N GLN A 294 -19.88 -8.32 -2.03
CA GLN A 294 -20.70 -7.21 -2.53
C GLN A 294 -22.10 -7.33 -1.90
N LEU A 295 -22.60 -6.22 -1.34
CA LEU A 295 -23.92 -6.16 -0.73
C LEU A 295 -24.93 -5.39 -1.60
N THR A 296 -24.50 -4.33 -2.28
CA THR A 296 -25.39 -3.51 -3.11
C THR A 296 -25.50 -4.01 -4.53
N ASN A 297 -26.68 -3.84 -5.13
CA ASN A 297 -26.95 -4.09 -6.54
C ASN A 297 -26.99 -2.80 -7.38
N LYS A 298 -26.50 -1.68 -6.85
CA LYS A 298 -26.58 -0.36 -7.51
C LYS A 298 -25.24 0.27 -7.85
N VAL A 299 -24.17 -0.12 -7.16
CA VAL A 299 -22.85 0.47 -7.35
C VAL A 299 -21.85 -0.65 -7.50
N LEU A 300 -20.99 -0.56 -8.51
CA LEU A 300 -19.83 -1.43 -8.67
C LEU A 300 -18.82 -1.09 -7.59
N ASN A 301 -18.32 -2.11 -6.89
CA ASN A 301 -17.09 -1.93 -6.17
C ASN A 301 -15.91 -2.20 -7.11
N LEU A 302 -15.14 -1.15 -7.37
CA LEU A 302 -14.00 -1.19 -8.28
C LEU A 302 -12.73 -1.51 -7.48
N PRO A 303 -11.85 -2.40 -7.98
CA PRO A 303 -10.60 -2.75 -7.29
C PRO A 303 -9.62 -1.57 -7.17
N ASN A 304 -9.74 -0.56 -8.04
CA ASN A 304 -8.92 0.65 -8.07
C ASN A 304 -9.49 1.85 -7.30
N ALA A 305 -10.49 1.66 -6.43
CA ALA A 305 -11.17 2.67 -5.59
C ALA A 305 -12.47 3.28 -6.15
N ILE A 306 -13.17 4.07 -5.33
CA ILE A 306 -14.41 4.77 -5.67
C ILE A 306 -14.07 6.08 -6.40
N HIS A 307 -14.71 6.28 -7.56
CA HIS A 307 -14.57 7.47 -8.41
C HIS A 307 -15.79 8.40 -8.27
N PHE A 308 -15.59 9.69 -8.53
CA PHE A 308 -16.63 10.73 -8.45
C PHE A 308 -16.84 11.39 -9.82
N ASP A 309 -18.09 11.71 -10.16
CA ASP A 309 -18.48 12.29 -11.45
C ASP A 309 -17.76 13.62 -11.69
N GLU A 310 -16.99 13.74 -12.77
CA GLU A 310 -16.17 14.92 -13.03
C GLU A 310 -16.98 16.12 -13.52
N ASP A 311 -18.15 15.86 -14.10
CA ASP A 311 -19.04 16.83 -14.75
C ASP A 311 -20.10 17.41 -13.77
N GLN A 312 -20.07 17.00 -12.50
CA GLN A 312 -20.98 17.50 -11.47
C GLN A 312 -20.70 18.96 -11.06
N ASN A 313 -21.70 19.62 -10.47
CA ASN A 313 -21.52 20.97 -9.92
C ASN A 313 -20.74 20.90 -8.59
N GLU A 314 -19.64 21.62 -8.49
CA GLU A 314 -18.78 21.65 -7.29
C GLU A 314 -19.41 22.39 -6.11
N TYR A 315 -20.41 23.25 -6.34
CA TYR A 315 -21.02 24.10 -5.30
C TYR A 315 -19.98 24.86 -4.44
N ALA A 316 -18.87 25.31 -5.05
CA ALA A 316 -17.75 25.93 -4.33
C ALA A 316 -18.13 27.19 -3.54
N GLU A 317 -19.12 27.98 -4.01
CA GLU A 317 -19.64 29.16 -3.28
C GLU A 317 -20.65 28.81 -2.18
N ASP A 318 -20.98 27.52 -2.01
CA ASP A 318 -22.01 27.01 -1.11
C ASP A 318 -21.47 25.88 -0.20
N GLY A 319 -20.18 25.93 0.12
CA GLY A 319 -19.50 25.01 1.03
C GLY A 319 -18.95 23.72 0.41
N GLY A 320 -19.16 23.49 -0.88
CA GLY A 320 -18.64 22.33 -1.62
C GLY A 320 -19.55 21.09 -1.60
N ILE A 321 -19.03 20.01 -2.17
CA ILE A 321 -19.65 18.68 -2.24
C ILE A 321 -18.93 17.70 -1.30
N TYR A 322 -19.68 16.75 -0.72
CA TYR A 322 -19.16 15.82 0.28
C TYR A 322 -19.55 14.37 0.01
N PHE A 323 -18.61 13.46 0.25
CA PHE A 323 -18.86 12.03 0.30
C PHE A 323 -19.04 11.58 1.75
N GLY A 324 -20.21 11.06 2.09
CA GLY A 324 -20.43 10.43 3.39
C GLY A 324 -19.99 8.99 3.34
N HIS A 325 -19.20 8.56 4.32
CA HIS A 325 -18.73 7.19 4.36
C HIS A 325 -18.45 6.72 5.78
N GLY A 326 -18.30 5.40 5.94
CA GLY A 326 -17.93 4.81 7.20
C GLY A 326 -17.85 3.29 7.17
N TRP A 327 -17.12 2.75 8.14
CA TRP A 327 -17.03 1.32 8.41
C TRP A 327 -17.85 0.97 9.65
N PHE A 328 -18.68 -0.06 9.53
CA PHE A 328 -19.61 -0.49 10.57
C PHE A 328 -19.51 -2.00 10.78
N ALA A 329 -19.32 -2.42 12.02
CA ALA A 329 -19.42 -3.82 12.41
C ALA A 329 -20.90 -4.20 12.55
N LEU A 330 -21.44 -4.90 11.55
CA LEU A 330 -22.83 -5.38 11.52
C LEU A 330 -22.88 -6.90 11.78
N PRO A 331 -24.00 -7.45 12.27
CA PRO A 331 -24.16 -8.89 12.54
C PRO A 331 -24.61 -9.67 11.29
N ILE A 332 -24.06 -9.39 10.11
CA ILE A 332 -24.52 -10.00 8.84
C ILE A 332 -24.22 -11.49 8.82
N PHE A 333 -22.98 -11.87 9.15
CA PHE A 333 -22.53 -13.26 9.16
C PHE A 333 -22.29 -13.75 10.59
N SER A 334 -23.02 -14.80 11.00
CA SER A 334 -22.85 -15.49 12.28
C SER A 334 -22.86 -14.54 13.49
N GLY A 335 -23.68 -13.49 13.41
CA GLY A 335 -23.85 -12.52 14.47
C GLY A 335 -24.81 -13.01 15.56
N GLU A 336 -24.54 -12.62 16.80
CA GLU A 336 -25.34 -12.96 17.99
C GLU A 336 -25.30 -11.78 18.95
N GLU A 337 -26.32 -11.60 19.80
CA GLU A 337 -26.38 -10.50 20.76
C GLU A 337 -25.09 -10.41 21.59
N ARG A 338 -24.46 -9.24 21.56
CA ARG A 338 -23.18 -8.98 22.23
C ARG A 338 -23.38 -8.14 23.48
N VAL A 339 -22.49 -8.37 24.45
CA VAL A 339 -22.34 -7.53 25.63
C VAL A 339 -20.91 -7.01 25.70
N HIS A 340 -20.67 -5.95 26.48
CA HIS A 340 -19.31 -5.52 26.76
C HIS A 340 -18.53 -6.62 27.48
N LEU A 341 -17.35 -6.94 26.95
CA LEU A 341 -16.44 -7.93 27.50
C LEU A 341 -15.16 -7.23 27.97
N ASP A 342 -14.60 -7.73 29.07
CA ASP A 342 -13.31 -7.29 29.58
C ASP A 342 -12.13 -7.97 28.85
N GLN A 343 -12.38 -9.09 28.16
CA GLN A 343 -11.37 -9.90 27.45
C GLN A 343 -11.93 -10.47 26.13
N PRO A 344 -11.11 -10.59 25.07
CA PRO A 344 -11.47 -11.26 23.81
C PRO A 344 -11.89 -12.73 23.98
N THR A 345 -12.82 -13.19 23.15
CA THR A 345 -13.27 -14.60 23.11
C THR A 345 -13.87 -14.95 21.75
N THR A 346 -13.84 -16.23 21.38
CA THR A 346 -14.53 -16.78 20.20
C THR A 346 -15.96 -17.24 20.49
N ASP A 347 -16.37 -17.31 21.77
CA ASP A 347 -17.73 -17.72 22.19
C ASP A 347 -18.76 -16.57 22.11
N ILE A 348 -18.64 -15.70 21.10
CA ILE A 348 -19.49 -14.52 20.89
C ILE A 348 -19.81 -14.32 19.40
N GLY A 349 -20.94 -13.70 19.10
CA GLY A 349 -21.36 -13.39 17.73
C GLY A 349 -20.32 -12.61 16.95
N LYS A 350 -20.07 -12.98 15.68
CA LYS A 350 -19.00 -12.41 14.86
C LYS A 350 -19.30 -10.99 14.37
N LEU A 351 -18.26 -10.27 13.98
CA LEU A 351 -18.31 -8.91 13.44
C LEU A 351 -18.15 -8.95 11.92
N THR A 352 -19.12 -8.42 11.19
CA THR A 352 -19.02 -8.19 9.75
C THR A 352 -18.73 -6.72 9.48
N TRP A 353 -17.49 -6.40 9.16
CA TRP A 353 -17.11 -5.03 8.84
C TRP A 353 -17.61 -4.64 7.46
N THR A 354 -18.50 -3.65 7.45
CA THR A 354 -19.32 -3.24 6.31
C THR A 354 -19.02 -1.79 5.97
N PHE A 355 -18.64 -1.54 4.71
CA PHE A 355 -18.51 -0.20 4.19
C PHE A 355 -19.89 0.35 3.79
N VAL A 356 -20.21 1.53 4.30
CA VAL A 356 -21.46 2.25 4.01
C VAL A 356 -21.09 3.56 3.35
N GLY A 357 -21.63 3.80 2.16
CA GLY A 357 -21.46 5.05 1.41
C GLY A 357 -22.74 5.88 1.40
N ASN A 358 -22.59 7.20 1.29
CA ASN A 358 -23.65 8.18 1.10
C ASN A 358 -23.23 9.23 0.07
N SER A 359 -23.88 9.18 -1.09
CA SER A 359 -23.70 10.04 -2.25
C SER A 359 -25.06 10.51 -2.77
N ALA A 360 -25.07 11.38 -3.78
CA ALA A 360 -26.31 11.85 -4.39
C ALA A 360 -27.11 10.72 -5.09
N GLN A 361 -26.45 9.65 -5.55
CA GLN A 361 -27.11 8.51 -6.21
C GLN A 361 -27.38 7.32 -5.27
N TYR A 362 -26.63 7.17 -4.17
CA TYR A 362 -26.69 5.97 -3.33
C TYR A 362 -26.48 6.26 -1.83
N SER A 363 -27.24 5.57 -0.97
CA SER A 363 -27.05 5.61 0.49
C SER A 363 -27.27 4.22 1.07
N GLY A 364 -26.23 3.61 1.66
CA GLY A 364 -26.34 2.34 2.36
C GLY A 364 -25.12 1.44 2.32
N PRO A 365 -25.25 0.20 2.83
CA PRO A 365 -24.19 -0.81 2.77
C PRO A 365 -23.80 -1.09 1.32
N MET A 366 -22.53 -0.95 0.99
CA MET A 366 -22.03 -1.23 -0.36
C MET A 366 -21.41 -2.63 -0.40
N TRP A 367 -20.52 -2.91 0.56
CA TRP A 367 -19.82 -4.18 0.68
C TRP A 367 -19.35 -4.47 2.10
N ALA A 368 -18.88 -5.69 2.33
CA ALA A 368 -18.33 -6.10 3.62
C ALA A 368 -17.22 -7.14 3.49
N TYR A 369 -16.49 -7.36 4.59
CA TYR A 369 -15.64 -8.52 4.80
C TYR A 369 -16.35 -9.57 5.63
N VAL A 370 -16.38 -10.81 5.15
CA VAL A 370 -16.82 -11.96 5.95
C VAL A 370 -15.90 -12.11 7.18
N PRO A 371 -16.40 -12.56 8.35
CA PRO A 371 -15.57 -12.70 9.54
C PRO A 371 -14.34 -13.58 9.33
N GLU A 372 -14.46 -14.65 8.54
CA GLU A 372 -13.39 -15.59 8.22
C GLU A 372 -12.21 -14.92 7.51
N PHE A 373 -12.41 -13.80 6.81
CA PHE A 373 -11.31 -13.05 6.17
C PHE A 373 -10.18 -12.71 7.14
N TRP A 374 -10.51 -12.45 8.41
CA TRP A 374 -9.56 -11.99 9.42
C TRP A 374 -8.76 -13.11 10.08
N TYR A 375 -9.19 -14.37 9.99
CA TYR A 375 -8.55 -15.49 10.70
C TYR A 375 -8.39 -16.76 9.87
N ARG A 376 -8.86 -16.77 8.62
CA ARG A 376 -8.64 -17.89 7.70
C ARG A 376 -7.15 -18.11 7.51
N ASN A 377 -6.72 -19.35 7.70
CA ASN A 377 -5.31 -19.76 7.67
C ASN A 377 -4.41 -19.07 8.72
N ILE A 378 -4.96 -18.49 9.79
CA ILE A 378 -4.17 -17.72 10.78
C ILE A 378 -2.99 -18.48 11.37
N ASP A 379 -3.17 -19.74 11.74
CA ASP A 379 -2.10 -20.55 12.34
C ASP A 379 -1.05 -20.97 11.30
N VAL A 380 -1.41 -21.02 10.02
CA VAL A 380 -0.46 -21.22 8.91
C VAL A 380 0.39 -19.96 8.74
N TRP A 381 -0.24 -18.78 8.75
CA TRP A 381 0.47 -17.49 8.70
C TRP A 381 1.39 -17.29 9.89
N ASN A 382 0.90 -17.50 11.12
CA ASN A 382 1.74 -17.45 12.31
C ASN A 382 2.93 -18.43 12.22
N SER A 383 2.74 -19.61 11.61
CA SER A 383 3.82 -20.58 11.45
C SER A 383 4.90 -20.09 10.48
N PHE A 384 4.51 -19.39 9.40
CA PHE A 384 5.46 -18.76 8.48
C PHE A 384 6.24 -17.64 9.16
N GLU A 385 5.54 -16.70 9.80
CA GLU A 385 6.16 -15.59 10.53
C GLU A 385 7.18 -16.10 11.56
N LEU A 386 6.81 -17.13 12.33
CA LEU A 386 7.77 -17.74 13.26
C LEU A 386 8.98 -18.38 12.55
N LEU A 387 8.79 -19.07 11.43
CA LEU A 387 9.89 -19.69 10.70
C LEU A 387 10.88 -18.65 10.15
N PHE A 388 10.38 -17.48 9.75
CA PHE A 388 11.18 -16.35 9.27
C PHE A 388 11.86 -15.60 10.43
N ASP A 389 11.09 -15.08 11.38
CA ASP A 389 11.60 -14.26 12.48
C ASP A 389 12.43 -15.06 13.49
N GLY A 390 12.15 -16.36 13.62
CA GLY A 390 12.88 -17.26 14.51
C GLY A 390 14.30 -17.63 14.03
N ALA A 391 14.76 -17.06 12.91
CA ALA A 391 16.02 -17.37 12.23
C ALA A 391 16.98 -16.16 12.10
N GLU A 392 16.81 -15.11 12.91
CA GLU A 392 17.58 -13.87 12.75
C GLU A 392 19.03 -13.98 13.30
N ASP A 393 20.00 -13.37 12.60
CA ASP A 393 21.37 -13.13 13.07
C ASP A 393 22.14 -14.33 13.68
N ASP A 394 22.09 -15.51 13.04
CA ASP A 394 22.87 -16.71 13.41
C ASP A 394 22.37 -17.37 14.72
N GLU A 395 21.26 -16.89 15.28
CA GLU A 395 20.62 -17.41 16.49
C GLU A 395 19.27 -18.07 16.16
N ASP A 396 19.18 -19.40 16.34
CA ASP A 396 17.92 -20.14 16.21
C ASP A 396 17.11 -20.02 17.51
N PHE A 397 16.13 -19.12 17.53
CA PHE A 397 15.24 -18.89 18.68
C PHE A 397 14.19 -19.99 18.88
N LEU A 398 13.94 -20.82 17.87
CA LEU A 398 12.90 -21.85 17.90
C LEU A 398 13.45 -23.25 18.20
N GLY A 399 14.65 -23.55 17.70
CA GLY A 399 15.22 -24.89 17.73
C GLY A 399 14.58 -25.81 16.68
N LYS A 400 15.36 -26.79 16.22
CA LYS A 400 14.95 -27.78 15.21
C LYS A 400 13.60 -28.46 15.47
N GLU A 401 13.30 -28.85 16.71
CA GLU A 401 12.06 -29.58 17.03
C GLU A 401 10.81 -28.74 16.76
N ILE A 402 10.84 -27.44 17.03
CA ILE A 402 9.71 -26.54 16.78
C ILE A 402 9.57 -26.26 15.29
N ARG A 403 10.68 -26.02 14.58
CA ARG A 403 10.69 -25.86 13.13
C ARG A 403 10.06 -27.06 12.41
N GLU A 404 10.39 -28.29 12.82
CA GLU A 404 9.78 -29.51 12.28
C GLU A 404 8.26 -29.53 12.50
N VAL A 405 7.76 -29.12 13.68
CA VAL A 405 6.32 -29.04 13.96
C VAL A 405 5.62 -27.98 13.11
N LEU A 406 6.23 -26.80 12.92
CA LEU A 406 5.69 -25.73 12.08
C LEU A 406 5.58 -26.17 10.62
N ILE A 407 6.65 -26.76 10.08
CA ILE A 407 6.67 -27.30 8.70
C ILE A 407 5.64 -28.42 8.53
N ASP A 408 5.55 -29.35 9.48
CA ASP A 408 4.58 -30.43 9.44
C ASP A 408 3.13 -29.95 9.58
N TYR A 409 2.89 -28.87 10.32
CA TYR A 409 1.58 -28.23 10.40
C TYR A 409 1.18 -27.58 9.07
N ILE A 410 2.07 -26.79 8.46
CA ILE A 410 1.86 -26.17 7.14
C ILE A 410 1.58 -27.25 6.07
N ALA A 411 2.26 -28.39 6.15
CA ALA A 411 2.02 -29.54 5.26
C ALA A 411 0.73 -30.34 5.57
N GLY A 412 0.04 -30.03 6.67
CA GLY A 412 -1.16 -30.74 7.13
C GLY A 412 -0.89 -32.15 7.67
N ARG A 413 0.34 -32.44 8.13
CA ARG A 413 0.72 -33.69 8.79
C ARG A 413 0.46 -33.69 10.28
N VAL A 414 0.40 -32.50 10.89
CA VAL A 414 0.16 -32.26 12.30
C VAL A 414 -1.14 -31.48 12.48
N ASP A 415 -1.89 -31.77 13.55
CA ASP A 415 -3.12 -31.05 13.88
C ASP A 415 -2.85 -29.80 14.71
N ASN A 416 -3.85 -28.91 14.79
CA ASN A 416 -3.69 -27.65 15.51
C ASN A 416 -3.45 -27.83 17.01
N GLU A 417 -3.98 -28.90 17.62
CA GLU A 417 -3.76 -29.19 19.04
C GLU A 417 -2.28 -29.44 19.32
N THR A 418 -1.62 -30.24 18.48
CA THR A 418 -0.19 -30.53 18.59
C THR A 418 0.68 -29.30 18.29
N LEU A 419 0.33 -28.51 17.25
CA LEU A 419 0.99 -27.24 16.96
C LEU A 419 0.95 -26.31 18.18
N MET A 420 -0.24 -26.09 18.73
CA MET A 420 -0.42 -25.16 19.84
C MET A 420 0.25 -25.68 21.12
N GLU A 421 0.31 -26.99 21.36
CA GLU A 421 1.10 -27.53 22.49
C GLU A 421 2.59 -27.19 22.35
N ALA A 422 3.14 -27.28 21.12
CA ALA A 422 4.53 -26.93 20.84
C ALA A 422 4.78 -25.42 21.00
N VAL A 423 3.95 -24.57 20.40
CA VAL A 423 4.08 -23.10 20.47
C VAL A 423 3.93 -22.60 21.91
N LYS A 424 2.93 -23.09 22.66
CA LYS A 424 2.73 -22.70 24.07
C LYS A 424 3.84 -23.17 25.01
N SER A 425 4.70 -24.07 24.56
CA SER A 425 5.86 -24.51 25.34
C SER A 425 7.04 -23.53 25.25
N LEU A 426 7.02 -22.61 24.29
CA LEU A 426 8.03 -21.59 24.10
C LEU A 426 7.96 -20.55 25.21
N GLY A 427 9.14 -20.14 25.70
CA GLY A 427 9.24 -19.26 26.86
C GLY A 427 8.70 -17.83 26.65
N TRP A 428 8.60 -17.39 25.39
CA TRP A 428 8.08 -16.09 24.99
C TRP A 428 6.56 -16.08 24.79
N TYR A 429 5.92 -17.24 24.62
CA TYR A 429 4.48 -17.30 24.35
C TYR A 429 3.67 -16.90 25.59
N VAL A 430 2.63 -16.10 25.37
CA VAL A 430 1.66 -15.69 26.39
C VAL A 430 0.23 -15.87 25.91
N ASP A 431 -0.71 -16.15 26.83
CA ASP A 431 -2.13 -16.38 26.49
C ASP A 431 -2.93 -15.07 26.27
N ASN A 432 -2.39 -13.92 26.70
CA ASN A 432 -2.99 -12.61 26.47
C ASN A 432 -2.01 -11.73 25.71
N ALA A 433 -2.50 -11.07 24.68
CA ALA A 433 -1.63 -10.26 23.85
C ALA A 433 -1.03 -9.03 24.56
N ASP A 434 -1.69 -8.56 25.63
CA ASP A 434 -1.16 -7.50 26.52
C ASP A 434 0.05 -7.95 27.37
N ASP A 435 0.29 -9.26 27.48
CA ASP A 435 1.35 -9.83 28.30
C ASP A 435 2.67 -10.00 27.51
N TYR A 436 2.71 -9.72 26.20
CA TYR A 436 3.95 -9.79 25.41
C TYR A 436 4.91 -8.66 25.81
N ASP A 437 6.19 -9.00 25.98
CA ASP A 437 7.25 -8.01 26.25
C ASP A 437 7.88 -7.54 24.93
N PHE A 438 7.40 -6.40 24.45
CA PHE A 438 7.85 -5.82 23.18
C PHE A 438 9.22 -5.13 23.29
N GLU A 439 9.84 -5.08 24.48
CA GLU A 439 11.19 -4.54 24.68
C GLU A 439 12.29 -5.64 24.66
N GLU A 440 11.93 -6.94 24.55
CA GLU A 440 12.90 -8.04 24.41
C GLU A 440 13.46 -8.19 22.98
N GLU A 441 14.69 -8.71 22.87
CA GLU A 441 15.48 -8.79 21.63
C GLU A 441 14.89 -9.71 20.54
N SER A 442 14.02 -10.68 20.87
CA SER A 442 13.55 -11.67 19.88
C SER A 442 12.36 -11.26 19.03
N GLY A 443 11.54 -10.28 19.43
CA GLY A 443 10.39 -9.80 18.65
C GLY A 443 9.23 -10.78 18.35
N LEU A 444 9.37 -12.08 18.66
CA LEU A 444 8.42 -13.14 18.29
C LEU A 444 7.01 -12.98 18.88
N PHE A 445 5.99 -13.32 18.10
CA PHE A 445 4.58 -13.17 18.45
C PHE A 445 3.70 -14.30 17.89
N TRP A 446 2.50 -14.49 18.44
CA TRP A 446 1.48 -15.40 17.90
C TRP A 446 0.09 -14.78 17.96
N VAL A 447 -0.56 -14.62 16.80
CA VAL A 447 -1.91 -14.04 16.72
C VAL A 447 -2.96 -15.11 16.98
N GLU A 448 -3.86 -14.88 17.94
CA GLU A 448 -5.02 -15.76 18.17
C GLU A 448 -6.27 -15.25 17.46
N GLU A 449 -7.12 -16.17 16.97
CA GLU A 449 -8.40 -15.87 16.31
C GLU A 449 -9.26 -14.86 17.09
N LYS A 450 -9.35 -15.01 18.42
CA LYS A 450 -10.13 -14.13 19.30
C LYS A 450 -9.70 -12.67 19.23
N ASN A 451 -8.44 -12.38 18.87
CA ASN A 451 -7.86 -11.04 18.83
C ASN A 451 -8.04 -10.36 17.46
N THR A 452 -8.64 -11.04 16.49
CA THR A 452 -8.86 -10.50 15.14
C THR A 452 -10.11 -9.63 15.06
N LEU A 453 -10.21 -8.84 13.98
CA LEU A 453 -11.39 -8.02 13.68
C LEU A 453 -12.68 -8.83 13.46
N ALA A 454 -12.62 -10.16 13.39
CA ALA A 454 -13.80 -11.04 13.36
C ALA A 454 -14.54 -11.11 14.71
N TYR A 455 -13.82 -10.96 15.82
CA TYR A 455 -14.36 -11.14 17.17
C TYR A 455 -14.19 -9.91 18.05
N THR A 456 -13.12 -9.14 17.84
CA THR A 456 -12.74 -8.04 18.70
C THR A 456 -12.71 -6.74 17.91
N SER A 457 -13.36 -5.72 18.47
CA SER A 457 -13.30 -4.36 17.96
C SER A 457 -12.37 -3.51 18.83
N THR A 458 -11.97 -2.36 18.31
CA THR A 458 -11.00 -1.45 18.93
C THR A 458 -11.67 -0.19 19.48
N PRO A 459 -11.12 0.40 20.56
CA PRO A 459 -11.51 1.74 21.02
C PRO A 459 -10.87 2.88 20.20
N TYR A 460 -9.88 2.58 19.36
CA TYR A 460 -9.04 3.55 18.66
C TYR A 460 -8.99 3.30 17.16
N ALA A 461 -9.07 4.38 16.38
CA ALA A 461 -8.70 4.40 14.98
C ALA A 461 -7.72 5.55 14.75
N ALA A 462 -6.66 5.30 14.00
CA ALA A 462 -5.83 6.39 13.48
C ALA A 462 -6.61 7.10 12.37
N ILE A 463 -6.56 8.43 12.35
CA ILE A 463 -7.26 9.28 11.38
C ILE A 463 -6.34 10.45 11.04
N GLY A 464 -6.09 10.68 9.75
CA GLY A 464 -5.20 11.76 9.32
C GLY A 464 -4.83 11.69 7.85
N ALA A 465 -3.95 12.59 7.43
CA ALA A 465 -3.37 12.61 6.10
C ALA A 465 -2.00 11.92 6.12
N GLU A 466 -1.66 11.32 5.00
CA GLU A 466 -0.41 10.65 4.71
C GLU A 466 0.04 11.13 3.34
N MET A 467 0.82 12.21 3.33
CA MET A 467 1.20 12.90 2.10
C MET A 467 2.71 12.97 2.01
N GLY A 468 3.24 12.50 0.88
CA GLY A 468 4.64 12.69 0.50
C GLY A 468 4.96 14.15 0.21
N GLU A 469 6.26 14.42 0.12
CA GLU A 469 6.77 15.76 -0.17
C GLU A 469 6.70 16.06 -1.68
N LEU A 470 6.67 17.33 -2.05
CA LEU A 470 6.69 17.75 -3.45
C LEU A 470 8.01 18.45 -3.81
N PRO A 471 8.46 18.36 -5.06
CA PRO A 471 9.72 18.95 -5.48
C PRO A 471 9.69 20.49 -5.43
N VAL A 472 10.83 21.07 -5.04
CA VAL A 472 11.08 22.50 -5.07
C VAL A 472 12.36 22.77 -5.84
N PHE A 473 12.26 23.62 -6.85
CA PHE A 473 13.42 24.03 -7.65
C PHE A 473 13.88 25.43 -7.28
N THR A 474 15.17 25.68 -7.36
CA THR A 474 15.79 26.96 -7.03
C THR A 474 16.55 27.53 -8.24
N GLU A 475 16.64 28.85 -8.33
CA GLU A 475 17.49 29.52 -9.32
C GLU A 475 17.91 30.92 -8.88
N TYR A 476 19.10 31.34 -9.31
CA TYR A 476 19.58 32.71 -9.11
C TYR A 476 19.36 33.56 -10.37
N ASP A 477 18.95 34.81 -10.20
CA ASP A 477 18.96 35.77 -11.30
C ASP A 477 20.36 36.38 -11.52
N GLU A 478 20.47 37.25 -12.54
CA GLU A 478 21.72 37.96 -12.86
C GLU A 478 22.21 38.89 -11.73
N ASN A 479 21.34 39.27 -10.79
CA ASN A 479 21.66 40.12 -9.64
C ASN A 479 22.08 39.29 -8.41
N GLY A 480 21.95 37.96 -8.47
CA GLY A 480 22.21 37.05 -7.36
C GLY A 480 21.03 36.92 -6.39
N ASP A 481 19.84 37.37 -6.77
CA ASP A 481 18.61 37.11 -6.02
C ASP A 481 18.19 35.64 -6.21
N LEU A 482 17.81 34.97 -5.13
CA LEU A 482 17.35 33.58 -5.13
C LEU A 482 15.84 33.51 -5.31
N TYR A 483 15.40 32.62 -6.20
CA TYR A 483 14.00 32.31 -6.45
C TYR A 483 13.75 30.82 -6.30
N ILE A 484 12.52 30.46 -5.94
CA ILE A 484 12.04 29.08 -5.93
C ILE A 484 10.80 28.90 -6.81
N LYS A 485 10.62 27.68 -7.33
CA LYS A 485 9.40 27.18 -7.94
C LYS A 485 8.87 26.01 -7.11
N ILE A 486 7.61 26.06 -6.75
CA ILE A 486 6.86 24.99 -6.08
C ILE A 486 5.69 24.54 -6.95
N PHE A 487 5.10 23.39 -6.63
CA PHE A 487 3.91 22.84 -7.29
C PHE A 487 2.80 22.69 -6.25
N PRO A 488 2.10 23.78 -5.90
CA PRO A 488 1.25 23.78 -4.72
C PRO A 488 -0.03 22.98 -4.96
N PRO A 489 -0.49 22.17 -3.99
CA PRO A 489 -1.86 21.66 -4.01
C PRO A 489 -2.86 22.82 -3.87
N SER A 490 -4.08 22.58 -4.34
CA SER A 490 -5.23 23.47 -4.19
C SER A 490 -5.98 23.13 -2.92
N VAL A 491 -6.31 24.13 -2.10
CA VAL A 491 -7.15 23.98 -0.91
C VAL A 491 -8.29 25.01 -0.98
N PRO A 492 -9.55 24.62 -0.71
CA PRO A 492 -10.67 25.55 -0.71
C PRO A 492 -10.45 26.74 0.22
N SER A 493 -10.60 27.93 -0.35
CA SER A 493 -10.26 29.20 0.30
C SER A 493 -11.28 30.32 0.02
N MET A 494 -12.44 29.97 -0.53
CA MET A 494 -13.45 30.93 -1.00
C MET A 494 -14.13 31.67 0.15
N ASP A 495 -14.43 30.97 1.23
CA ASP A 495 -15.06 31.48 2.45
C ASP A 495 -14.05 31.67 3.59
N GLU A 496 -14.42 32.43 4.63
CA GLU A 496 -13.56 32.58 5.82
C GLU A 496 -13.37 31.25 6.57
N LYS A 497 -14.32 30.33 6.44
CA LYS A 497 -14.30 29.03 7.10
C LYS A 497 -14.65 27.95 6.10
N GLU A 498 -13.69 27.10 5.78
CA GLU A 498 -13.82 26.09 4.75
C GLU A 498 -13.74 24.71 5.41
N TYR A 499 -14.88 24.03 5.50
CA TYR A 499 -14.95 22.71 6.11
C TYR A 499 -14.25 21.68 5.22
N PHE A 500 -13.49 20.77 5.84
CA PHE A 500 -12.86 19.65 5.15
C PHE A 500 -13.57 18.35 5.49
N THR A 501 -13.78 18.09 6.78
CA THR A 501 -14.60 16.96 7.24
C THR A 501 -15.79 17.40 8.08
N LEU A 502 -16.93 16.74 7.90
CA LEU A 502 -18.17 17.01 8.63
C LEU A 502 -18.66 15.79 9.42
N ASP A 503 -19.23 16.08 10.58
CA ASP A 503 -19.90 15.16 11.50
C ASP A 503 -19.18 13.81 11.73
N GLY A 504 -17.94 13.87 12.20
CA GLY A 504 -17.19 12.70 12.65
C GLY A 504 -17.85 12.04 13.86
N ARG A 505 -18.22 10.76 13.74
CA ARG A 505 -18.96 9.99 14.76
C ARG A 505 -18.41 8.59 14.97
N THR A 506 -18.51 8.11 16.22
CA THR A 506 -18.38 6.69 16.57
C THR A 506 -19.73 6.11 16.93
N TYR A 507 -19.88 4.80 16.76
CA TYR A 507 -21.10 4.04 17.05
C TYR A 507 -20.81 2.96 18.07
N ASP A 508 -21.77 2.65 18.94
CA ASP A 508 -21.60 1.64 19.98
C ASP A 508 -22.28 0.30 19.64
N ILE A 509 -22.11 -0.66 20.55
CA ILE A 509 -22.60 -2.05 20.43
C ILE A 509 -24.11 -2.14 20.22
N ASP A 510 -24.89 -1.12 20.62
CA ASP A 510 -26.33 -1.13 20.46
C ASP A 510 -26.70 -1.06 18.96
N LEU A 511 -25.86 -0.47 18.11
CA LEU A 511 -26.02 -0.53 16.65
C LEU A 511 -25.96 -1.98 16.17
N TYR A 512 -24.92 -2.71 16.55
CA TYR A 512 -24.75 -4.11 16.18
C TYR A 512 -25.95 -4.94 16.66
N ASN A 513 -26.29 -4.85 17.95
CA ASN A 513 -27.37 -5.63 18.55
C ASN A 513 -28.74 -5.34 17.94
N TYR A 514 -28.97 -4.10 17.48
CA TYR A 514 -30.22 -3.71 16.83
C TYR A 514 -30.53 -4.50 15.56
N PHE A 515 -29.49 -4.98 14.86
CA PHE A 515 -29.62 -5.70 13.60
C PHE A 515 -29.57 -7.23 13.75
N VAL A 516 -29.26 -7.76 14.94
CA VAL A 516 -29.08 -9.22 15.16
C VAL A 516 -30.32 -10.00 14.75
N ASP A 517 -31.50 -9.65 15.27
CA ASP A 517 -32.75 -10.38 14.99
C ASP A 517 -33.09 -10.40 13.48
N PHE A 518 -32.74 -9.34 12.74
CA PHE A 518 -33.00 -9.27 11.31
C PHE A 518 -32.13 -10.25 10.54
N PHE A 519 -30.81 -10.22 10.80
CA PHE A 519 -29.84 -11.05 10.08
C PHE A 519 -29.89 -12.53 10.51
N SER A 520 -30.23 -12.83 11.77
CA SER A 520 -30.50 -14.20 12.24
C SER A 520 -31.80 -14.79 11.69
N GLY A 521 -32.66 -13.96 11.09
CA GLY A 521 -33.96 -14.36 10.52
C GLY A 521 -35.10 -14.43 11.53
N GLU A 522 -34.88 -14.02 12.78
CA GLU A 522 -35.90 -13.96 13.84
C GLU A 522 -36.91 -12.81 13.65
N ALA A 523 -36.48 -11.73 13.02
CA ALA A 523 -37.30 -10.58 12.66
C ALA A 523 -37.34 -10.34 11.13
N ASP A 524 -38.37 -9.61 10.72
CA ASP A 524 -38.45 -9.05 9.37
C ASP A 524 -37.86 -7.64 9.33
N ILE A 525 -37.63 -7.12 8.12
CA ILE A 525 -37.14 -5.76 7.88
C ILE A 525 -38.22 -4.70 8.16
N GLU A 526 -39.50 -5.10 8.25
CA GLU A 526 -40.63 -4.19 8.50
C GLU A 526 -40.50 -3.49 9.86
N GLY A 527 -40.29 -2.17 9.82
CA GLY A 527 -40.12 -1.34 11.03
C GLY A 527 -38.69 -1.23 11.53
N LEU A 528 -37.71 -1.79 10.82
CA LEU A 528 -36.30 -1.60 11.07
C LEU A 528 -35.88 -0.20 10.58
N ASP A 529 -35.50 0.66 11.53
CA ASP A 529 -35.10 2.04 11.28
C ASP A 529 -33.59 2.08 11.01
N THR A 530 -33.25 2.47 9.78
CA THR A 530 -31.87 2.56 9.28
C THR A 530 -31.10 3.77 9.81
N SER A 531 -31.74 4.67 10.59
CA SER A 531 -31.04 5.79 11.20
C SER A 531 -30.08 5.34 12.30
N PHE A 532 -28.78 5.29 11.98
CA PHE A 532 -27.75 4.94 12.95
C PHE A 532 -27.50 6.05 13.98
N SER A 533 -28.05 7.25 13.75
CA SER A 533 -27.87 8.44 14.59
C SER A 533 -28.10 8.17 16.08
N LYS A 534 -29.08 7.33 16.43
CA LYS A 534 -29.44 6.99 17.82
C LYS A 534 -28.39 6.17 18.57
N PHE A 535 -27.49 5.49 17.86
CA PHE A 535 -26.41 4.65 18.41
C PHE A 535 -25.04 5.35 18.38
N SER A 536 -25.02 6.63 18.02
CA SER A 536 -23.80 7.35 17.70
C SER A 536 -23.46 8.43 18.72
N LYS A 537 -22.17 8.74 18.82
CA LYS A 537 -21.65 9.89 19.57
C LYS A 537 -20.69 10.68 18.69
N PRO A 538 -20.68 12.02 18.79
CA PRO A 538 -19.67 12.82 18.10
C PRO A 538 -18.28 12.46 18.63
N MET A 539 -17.29 12.39 17.74
CA MET A 539 -15.89 12.20 18.10
C MET A 539 -15.35 13.39 18.90
N SER A 540 -14.23 13.20 19.60
CA SER A 540 -13.59 14.26 20.38
C SER A 540 -12.59 15.04 19.53
N VAL A 541 -12.47 16.34 19.78
CA VAL A 541 -11.38 17.15 19.22
C VAL A 541 -10.22 17.21 20.21
N VAL A 542 -9.04 16.82 19.76
CA VAL A 542 -7.76 16.99 20.47
C VAL A 542 -7.06 18.21 19.87
N LYS A 543 -6.79 19.21 20.70
CA LYS A 543 -6.08 20.42 20.26
C LYS A 543 -4.58 20.16 20.21
N VAL A 544 -3.97 20.42 19.07
CA VAL A 544 -2.53 20.26 18.86
C VAL A 544 -1.85 21.63 18.89
N SER A 545 -0.64 21.70 19.46
CA SER A 545 0.13 22.93 19.45
C SER A 545 0.66 23.19 18.04
N LYS A 546 0.35 24.35 17.48
CA LYS A 546 0.91 24.77 16.19
C LYS A 546 2.42 24.90 16.31
N GLU A 547 3.14 24.40 15.31
CA GLU A 547 4.60 24.49 15.25
C GLU A 547 5.08 25.93 15.05
N ARG A 548 4.44 26.66 14.12
CA ARG A 548 4.69 28.07 13.81
C ARG A 548 3.46 28.95 14.06
N PRO A 549 3.05 29.15 15.33
CA PRO A 549 1.89 29.97 15.68
C PRO A 549 2.09 31.46 15.39
N ASP A 550 3.33 31.89 15.14
CA ASP A 550 3.71 33.24 14.75
C ASP A 550 3.42 33.54 13.27
N LEU A 551 3.30 32.52 12.44
CA LEU A 551 2.99 32.62 11.02
C LEU A 551 1.48 32.56 10.78
N LYS A 552 1.04 33.22 9.72
CA LYS A 552 -0.35 33.13 9.24
C LYS A 552 -0.55 31.82 8.50
N GLN A 553 -1.79 31.38 8.43
CA GLN A 553 -2.16 30.32 7.50
C GLN A 553 -1.72 30.73 6.08
N ASN A 554 -1.28 29.78 5.27
CA ASN A 554 -0.68 30.00 3.94
C ASN A 554 0.79 30.47 3.90
N ASP A 555 1.40 30.90 5.01
CA ASP A 555 2.82 31.29 4.99
C ASP A 555 3.72 30.05 4.75
N LEU A 556 4.83 30.23 4.02
CA LEU A 556 5.87 29.21 3.86
C LEU A 556 7.02 29.44 4.85
N TYR A 557 7.65 28.37 5.33
CA TYR A 557 8.82 28.46 6.21
C TYR A 557 9.75 27.27 6.07
N MET A 558 11.03 27.45 6.42
CA MET A 558 11.99 26.35 6.50
C MET A 558 11.93 25.69 7.87
N LYS A 559 11.98 24.35 7.88
CA LYS A 559 12.04 23.51 9.07
C LYS A 559 13.26 22.58 8.96
N ASN A 560 13.91 22.28 10.09
CA ASN A 560 14.95 21.25 10.12
C ASN A 560 14.27 19.88 10.06
N ASN A 561 14.79 18.98 9.23
CA ASN A 561 14.22 17.66 9.06
C ASN A 561 14.64 16.76 10.24
N ASP A 562 13.88 16.80 11.34
CA ASP A 562 14.09 15.94 12.51
C ASP A 562 13.73 14.46 12.22
N SER A 563 13.07 14.19 11.09
CA SER A 563 12.77 12.85 10.57
C SER A 563 13.90 12.39 9.66
N ASN A 564 14.79 11.53 10.17
CA ASN A 564 15.66 10.69 9.34
C ASN A 564 14.80 9.67 8.56
N ILE A 565 14.07 10.12 7.53
CA ILE A 565 13.48 9.23 6.53
C ILE A 565 14.40 9.32 5.30
N GLU A 566 14.85 8.15 4.85
CA GLU A 566 16.03 7.90 4.01
C GLU A 566 15.96 8.50 2.59
N ALA A 567 14.80 8.96 2.12
CA ALA A 567 14.57 9.19 0.69
C ALA A 567 15.29 10.41 0.07
N LEU A 568 15.64 11.44 0.85
CA LEU A 568 16.19 12.69 0.28
C LEU A 568 17.42 13.26 1.01
N GLU A 569 17.84 12.70 2.15
CA GLU A 569 18.94 13.20 3.02
C GLU A 569 18.96 14.75 3.23
N MET A 570 17.83 15.43 3.09
CA MET A 570 17.76 16.88 3.20
C MET A 570 17.66 17.31 4.66
N GLU A 571 18.68 18.01 5.15
CA GLU A 571 18.70 18.60 6.51
C GLU A 571 17.56 19.63 6.73
N TRP A 572 17.06 20.23 5.65
CA TRP A 572 16.03 21.27 5.71
C TRP A 572 14.94 21.05 4.68
N ILE A 573 13.69 21.23 5.10
CA ILE A 573 12.51 21.11 4.28
C ILE A 573 11.70 22.41 4.27
N LEU A 574 11.13 22.76 3.11
CA LEU A 574 10.14 23.83 3.01
C LEU A 574 8.81 23.31 3.55
N SER A 575 8.10 24.09 4.35
CA SER A 575 6.83 23.67 4.94
C SER A 575 5.75 24.70 4.66
N TRP A 576 4.57 24.23 4.30
CA TRP A 576 3.38 25.04 4.17
C TRP A 576 2.66 25.14 5.52
N ASN A 577 2.50 26.36 6.06
CA ASN A 577 1.76 26.59 7.29
C ASN A 577 0.24 26.51 7.03
N LEU A 578 -0.25 25.29 6.80
CA LEU A 578 -1.66 24.97 6.71
C LEU A 578 -2.08 24.21 7.97
N HIS A 579 -3.11 24.71 8.67
CA HIS A 579 -3.59 24.09 9.91
C HIS A 579 -5.09 23.82 9.82
N LEU A 580 -5.44 22.56 10.04
CA LEU A 580 -6.82 22.11 10.15
C LEU A 580 -7.32 22.30 11.59
N ALA A 581 -8.34 23.14 11.78
CA ALA A 581 -8.96 23.37 13.08
C ALA A 581 -10.14 22.41 13.32
N GLY A 582 -10.24 21.87 14.53
CA GLY A 582 -11.34 20.99 14.93
C GLY A 582 -12.35 21.70 15.85
N GLU A 583 -13.64 21.42 15.68
CA GLU A 583 -14.66 21.85 16.65
C GLU A 583 -15.82 20.85 16.79
N THR A 584 -16.37 20.74 18.00
CA THR A 584 -17.64 20.06 18.24
C THR A 584 -18.71 21.10 18.56
N LYS A 585 -19.73 21.22 17.70
CA LYS A 585 -20.81 22.21 17.85
C LYS A 585 -22.15 21.57 17.52
N LYS A 586 -23.15 21.80 18.39
CA LYS A 586 -24.51 21.22 18.26
C LYS A 586 -24.55 19.68 18.12
N GLY A 587 -23.51 18.97 18.57
CA GLY A 587 -23.44 17.51 18.50
C GLY A 587 -22.84 16.96 17.20
N GLU A 588 -22.20 17.82 16.40
CA GLU A 588 -21.41 17.45 15.22
C GLU A 588 -19.96 17.85 15.45
N THR A 589 -19.03 16.95 15.12
CA THR A 589 -17.57 17.21 15.18
C THR A 589 -17.04 17.38 13.77
N ASN A 590 -16.47 18.55 13.49
CA ASN A 590 -16.04 18.93 12.14
C ASN A 590 -14.58 19.39 12.17
N THR A 591 -13.92 19.28 11.02
CA THR A 591 -12.66 19.96 10.74
C THR A 591 -12.80 21.02 9.65
N TYR A 592 -11.98 22.07 9.71
CA TYR A 592 -12.00 23.17 8.75
C TYR A 592 -10.69 23.95 8.72
N TRP A 593 -10.43 24.60 7.60
CA TRP A 593 -9.44 25.66 7.48
C TRP A 593 -10.05 27.01 7.86
N ASP A 594 -9.32 27.81 8.65
CA ASP A 594 -9.75 29.14 9.08
C ASP A 594 -8.96 30.23 8.34
N TRP A 595 -9.62 30.86 7.38
CA TRP A 595 -9.09 31.91 6.54
C TRP A 595 -9.49 33.32 7.00
N GLY A 596 -10.12 33.46 8.18
CA GLY A 596 -10.72 34.72 8.64
C GLY A 596 -9.72 35.89 8.79
N ASP A 597 -8.46 35.59 9.04
CA ASP A 597 -7.39 36.58 9.23
C ASP A 597 -6.63 36.94 7.93
N ILE A 598 -7.01 36.34 6.79
CA ILE A 598 -6.32 36.49 5.50
C ILE A 598 -7.29 36.99 4.44
N LYS A 599 -6.88 38.00 3.66
CA LYS A 599 -7.71 38.53 2.57
C LYS A 599 -7.85 37.48 1.47
N LYS A 600 -9.02 37.44 0.82
CA LYS A 600 -9.34 36.42 -0.18
C LYS A 600 -8.28 36.28 -1.28
N GLU A 601 -7.70 37.39 -1.72
CA GLU A 601 -6.69 37.41 -2.79
C GLU A 601 -5.28 36.94 -2.34
N GLU A 602 -5.10 36.63 -1.05
CA GLU A 602 -3.82 36.26 -0.43
C GLU A 602 -3.84 34.82 0.13
N ARG A 603 -4.93 34.06 -0.07
CA ARG A 603 -5.15 32.72 0.55
C ARG A 603 -4.56 31.56 -0.23
N ASP A 604 -4.42 31.71 -1.54
CA ASP A 604 -3.87 30.66 -2.39
C ASP A 604 -2.35 30.76 -2.45
N LEU A 605 -1.66 29.62 -2.57
CA LEU A 605 -0.25 29.61 -2.92
C LEU A 605 -0.08 29.99 -4.40
N VAL A 606 1.05 30.62 -4.72
CA VAL A 606 1.52 30.81 -6.09
C VAL A 606 2.69 29.87 -6.38
N ASP A 607 3.00 29.66 -7.66
CA ASP A 607 4.08 28.76 -8.06
C ASP A 607 5.49 29.31 -7.75
N TYR A 608 5.66 30.63 -7.62
CA TYR A 608 6.97 31.28 -7.58
C TYR A 608 7.15 32.21 -6.39
N TYR A 609 8.31 32.11 -5.73
CA TYR A 609 8.69 32.99 -4.63
C TYR A 609 10.11 33.52 -4.81
N LYS A 610 10.33 34.78 -4.42
CA LYS A 610 11.66 35.30 -4.12
C LYS A 610 12.00 34.97 -2.67
N VAL A 611 13.23 34.50 -2.44
CA VAL A 611 13.74 34.21 -1.11
C VAL A 611 14.48 35.42 -0.55
N GLU A 612 14.03 35.94 0.58
CA GLU A 612 14.68 37.00 1.34
C GLU A 612 15.29 36.42 2.62
N PHE A 613 16.52 36.80 2.93
CA PHE A 613 17.27 36.30 4.10
C PHE A 613 17.46 37.38 5.19
N ASN A 614 16.75 38.52 5.10
CA ASN A 614 16.67 39.57 6.12
C ASN A 614 17.98 40.00 6.82
N GLY A 615 19.10 39.95 6.09
CA GLY A 615 20.42 40.33 6.59
C GLY A 615 21.19 39.23 7.32
N ALA A 616 20.67 38.01 7.35
CA ALA A 616 21.37 36.79 7.75
C ALA A 616 22.40 36.35 6.67
N GLU A 617 23.25 35.39 7.01
CA GLU A 617 24.19 34.81 6.04
C GLU A 617 23.47 33.78 5.15
N LYS A 618 23.87 33.72 3.87
CA LYS A 618 23.36 32.70 2.93
C LYS A 618 23.63 31.30 3.50
N GLY A 619 22.60 30.44 3.54
CA GLY A 619 22.67 29.12 4.18
C GLY A 619 22.09 29.07 5.60
N GLU A 620 21.67 30.20 6.18
CA GLU A 620 20.91 30.23 7.43
C GLU A 620 19.40 30.02 7.14
N TYR A 621 19.01 28.80 6.76
CA TYR A 621 17.67 28.46 6.25
C TYR A 621 16.52 28.89 7.16
N SER A 622 16.69 28.85 8.49
CA SER A 622 15.66 29.30 9.45
C SER A 622 15.28 30.79 9.34
N SER A 623 16.09 31.60 8.66
CA SER A 623 15.85 33.03 8.43
C SER A 623 15.18 33.33 7.08
N TYR A 624 14.94 32.32 6.25
CA TYR A 624 14.39 32.51 4.92
C TYR A 624 12.92 32.93 4.99
N GLU A 625 12.58 33.99 4.25
CA GLU A 625 11.24 34.47 4.02
C GLU A 625 10.91 34.36 2.53
N PHE A 626 9.67 33.96 2.23
CA PHE A 626 9.22 33.65 0.88
C PHE A 626 8.22 34.71 0.43
N VAL A 627 8.63 35.53 -0.54
CA VAL A 627 7.80 36.62 -1.08
C VAL A 627 7.22 36.18 -2.42
N PRO A 628 5.88 36.10 -2.58
CA PRO A 628 5.28 35.66 -3.83
C PRO A 628 5.61 36.61 -4.99
N VAL A 629 5.94 36.07 -6.15
CA VAL A 629 6.29 36.82 -7.37
C VAL A 629 5.56 36.25 -8.59
N ASN A 630 5.46 37.03 -9.67
CA ASN A 630 4.87 36.52 -10.90
C ASN A 630 5.91 35.72 -11.71
N GLU A 631 5.42 34.80 -12.54
CA GLU A 631 6.26 34.05 -13.49
C GLU A 631 7.14 34.96 -14.37
N GLY A 632 6.66 36.15 -14.73
CA GLY A 632 7.42 37.11 -15.54
C GLY A 632 8.64 37.71 -14.85
N ASP A 633 8.71 37.62 -13.53
CA ASP A 633 9.75 38.23 -12.70
C ASP A 633 10.88 37.25 -12.32
N VAL A 634 10.74 35.97 -12.67
CA VAL A 634 11.72 34.92 -12.32
C VAL A 634 12.62 34.51 -13.51
N PRO A 635 13.82 33.95 -13.25
CA PRO A 635 14.73 33.47 -14.30
C PRO A 635 14.05 32.51 -15.29
N LYS A 636 14.45 32.58 -16.57
CA LYS A 636 13.87 31.74 -17.63
C LYS A 636 14.15 30.25 -17.42
N SER A 637 15.30 29.88 -16.85
CA SER A 637 15.60 28.47 -16.53
C SER A 637 14.62 27.91 -15.51
N LEU A 638 14.32 28.64 -14.44
CA LEU A 638 13.36 28.23 -13.40
C LEU A 638 11.94 28.01 -13.94
N GLN A 639 11.51 28.82 -14.91
CA GLN A 639 10.19 28.66 -15.55
C GLN A 639 10.05 27.32 -16.27
N MET A 640 11.16 26.81 -16.81
CA MET A 640 11.19 25.59 -17.63
C MET A 640 11.25 24.31 -16.79
N LEU A 641 11.52 24.40 -15.48
CA LEU A 641 11.63 23.23 -14.61
C LEU A 641 10.26 22.65 -14.28
N GLU A 642 10.13 21.34 -14.33
CA GLU A 642 8.86 20.63 -14.17
C GLU A 642 9.09 19.40 -13.31
N MET A 643 8.12 19.08 -12.46
CA MET A 643 8.09 17.78 -11.77
C MET A 643 7.64 16.68 -12.72
N SER A 644 8.08 15.46 -12.45
CA SER A 644 7.59 14.26 -13.11
C SER A 644 6.19 13.87 -12.61
N ASN A 645 5.51 13.02 -13.36
CA ASN A 645 4.29 12.34 -12.94
C ASN A 645 4.32 10.89 -13.43
N LEU A 646 3.48 10.03 -12.86
CA LEU A 646 3.49 8.61 -13.17
C LEU A 646 3.33 8.37 -14.69
N GLU A 647 4.21 7.59 -15.32
CA GLU A 647 4.15 7.35 -16.77
C GLU A 647 2.89 6.59 -17.20
N ARG A 648 2.48 5.62 -16.37
CA ARG A 648 1.42 4.67 -16.70
C ARG A 648 0.56 4.36 -15.49
N THR A 649 -0.74 4.27 -15.74
CA THR A 649 -1.70 3.72 -14.79
C THR A 649 -1.61 2.19 -14.75
N ILE A 650 -2.32 1.55 -13.81
CA ILE A 650 -2.36 0.10 -13.68
C ILE A 650 -3.75 -0.43 -14.02
N SER A 651 -3.81 -1.26 -15.06
CA SER A 651 -5.01 -2.01 -15.44
C SER A 651 -5.04 -3.36 -14.70
N TYR A 652 -6.23 -3.88 -14.45
CA TYR A 652 -6.44 -5.10 -13.65
C TYR A 652 -6.81 -6.25 -14.59
N MET A 653 -5.89 -7.20 -14.74
CA MET A 653 -6.10 -8.40 -15.56
C MET A 653 -7.17 -9.30 -14.93
N PRO A 654 -8.06 -9.93 -15.72
CA PRO A 654 -9.00 -10.90 -15.20
C PRO A 654 -8.31 -12.14 -14.60
N HIS A 655 -8.99 -12.80 -13.66
CA HIS A 655 -8.59 -14.06 -13.05
C HIS A 655 -8.76 -15.25 -14.00
N ILE A 656 -7.93 -15.27 -15.04
CA ILE A 656 -7.80 -16.39 -15.97
C ILE A 656 -6.42 -17.00 -15.81
N GLN A 657 -6.34 -18.32 -15.85
CA GLN A 657 -5.08 -19.05 -15.94
C GLN A 657 -4.61 -19.01 -17.39
N SER A 658 -3.48 -18.34 -17.64
CA SER A 658 -2.88 -18.19 -18.97
C SER A 658 -1.73 -19.18 -19.18
N ALA A 659 -1.29 -19.35 -20.44
CA ALA A 659 -0.11 -20.17 -20.73
C ALA A 659 1.18 -19.60 -20.13
N GLN A 660 1.21 -18.29 -19.83
CA GLN A 660 2.32 -17.62 -19.15
C GLN A 660 2.34 -17.96 -17.65
N ASP A 661 1.17 -18.21 -17.06
CA ASP A 661 1.06 -18.62 -15.67
C ASP A 661 1.52 -20.09 -15.50
N GLU A 662 1.24 -20.99 -16.45
CA GLU A 662 1.54 -22.43 -16.33
C GLU A 662 2.99 -22.77 -15.94
N SER A 663 3.99 -22.09 -16.50
CA SER A 663 5.40 -22.35 -16.18
C SER A 663 5.77 -21.84 -14.79
N PHE A 664 5.26 -20.67 -14.43
CA PHE A 664 5.42 -20.08 -13.12
C PHE A 664 4.79 -20.98 -12.06
N GLU A 665 3.52 -21.35 -12.23
CA GLU A 665 2.77 -22.23 -11.34
C GLU A 665 3.40 -23.63 -11.20
N ALA A 666 3.96 -24.19 -12.27
CA ALA A 666 4.61 -25.50 -12.21
C ALA A 666 5.88 -25.47 -11.35
N GLU A 667 6.70 -24.44 -11.51
CA GLU A 667 7.87 -24.21 -10.66
C GLU A 667 7.47 -23.93 -9.22
N VAL A 668 6.38 -23.18 -9.03
CA VAL A 668 5.83 -22.93 -7.71
C VAL A 668 5.48 -24.22 -7.00
N LYS A 669 4.67 -25.01 -7.68
CA LYS A 669 4.25 -26.33 -7.21
C LYS A 669 5.44 -27.24 -6.94
N GLU A 670 6.45 -27.26 -7.81
CA GLU A 670 7.64 -28.09 -7.61
C GLU A 670 8.40 -27.71 -6.33
N ASN A 671 8.59 -26.41 -6.08
CA ASN A 671 9.23 -25.92 -4.86
C ASN A 671 8.43 -26.33 -3.61
N ILE A 672 7.12 -26.11 -3.64
CA ILE A 672 6.21 -26.48 -2.55
C ILE A 672 6.26 -27.98 -2.25
N ASP A 673 6.02 -28.78 -3.29
CA ASP A 673 5.91 -30.22 -3.17
C ASP A 673 7.25 -30.82 -2.71
N SER A 674 8.38 -30.22 -3.10
CA SER A 674 9.72 -30.61 -2.66
C SER A 674 9.95 -30.31 -1.18
N VAL A 675 9.63 -29.11 -0.71
CA VAL A 675 9.87 -28.69 0.68
C VAL A 675 8.93 -29.41 1.64
N PHE A 676 7.66 -29.51 1.27
CA PHE A 676 6.63 -29.97 2.17
C PHE A 676 6.18 -31.40 1.88
N ASP A 677 6.70 -32.11 0.87
CA ASP A 677 6.30 -33.49 0.53
C ASP A 677 4.76 -33.64 0.44
N ILE A 678 4.13 -32.73 -0.30
CA ILE A 678 2.69 -32.68 -0.55
C ILE A 678 2.39 -32.63 -2.06
N ASP A 679 1.11 -32.66 -2.39
CA ASP A 679 0.59 -32.36 -3.73
C ASP A 679 -0.20 -31.05 -3.63
N SER A 680 0.47 -29.93 -3.90
CA SER A 680 -0.09 -28.58 -3.80
C SER A 680 -0.85 -28.16 -5.05
N ASP A 681 -1.76 -27.19 -4.90
CA ASP A 681 -2.43 -26.52 -6.00
C ASP A 681 -2.37 -25.01 -5.72
N PRO A 682 -1.33 -24.32 -6.22
CA PRO A 682 -0.96 -23.02 -5.69
C PRO A 682 -1.90 -21.89 -6.11
N TYR A 683 -2.61 -22.02 -7.24
CA TYR A 683 -3.49 -20.97 -7.74
C TYR A 683 -4.76 -21.55 -8.38
N ASP A 684 -5.91 -21.18 -7.82
CA ASP A 684 -7.22 -21.49 -8.41
C ASP A 684 -8.06 -20.21 -8.56
N TYR A 685 -8.59 -20.01 -9.76
CA TYR A 685 -9.51 -18.93 -10.13
C TYR A 685 -10.92 -19.43 -10.48
N SER A 686 -11.21 -20.73 -10.29
CA SER A 686 -12.46 -21.38 -10.68
C SER A 686 -13.72 -20.80 -10.03
N CYS A 687 -13.58 -20.09 -8.91
CA CYS A 687 -14.71 -19.40 -8.27
C CYS A 687 -15.33 -18.28 -9.12
N LEU A 688 -14.62 -17.81 -10.16
CA LEU A 688 -15.13 -16.83 -11.12
C LEU A 688 -15.71 -17.49 -12.39
N ASP A 689 -15.57 -18.81 -12.53
CA ASP A 689 -16.13 -19.56 -13.64
C ASP A 689 -17.65 -19.62 -13.56
N CYS A 690 -18.30 -18.99 -14.53
CA CYS A 690 -19.75 -18.93 -14.58
C CYS A 690 -20.37 -20.12 -15.32
N GLU A 691 -20.18 -21.31 -14.77
CA GLU A 691 -20.76 -22.55 -15.31
C GLU A 691 -22.10 -22.94 -14.66
N SER A 692 -22.44 -22.33 -13.52
CA SER A 692 -23.63 -22.66 -12.71
C SER A 692 -24.83 -21.71 -12.98
N GLU A 693 -26.03 -22.09 -12.52
CA GLU A 693 -27.19 -21.17 -12.55
C GLU A 693 -27.08 -20.00 -11.54
N GLY A 694 -25.99 -19.90 -10.77
CA GLY A 694 -25.75 -18.86 -9.75
C GLY A 694 -25.24 -17.53 -10.26
N CYS A 695 -24.83 -17.48 -11.53
CA CYS A 695 -24.24 -16.31 -12.16
C CYS A 695 -24.88 -16.07 -13.53
N ASP A 696 -24.87 -14.81 -13.98
CA ASP A 696 -25.28 -14.44 -15.33
C ASP A 696 -24.11 -14.70 -16.30
N PRO A 697 -24.23 -15.58 -17.31
CA PRO A 697 -23.12 -15.79 -18.25
C PRO A 697 -22.74 -14.53 -19.04
N THR A 698 -23.63 -13.53 -19.10
CA THR A 698 -23.39 -12.26 -19.77
C THR A 698 -22.35 -11.42 -19.02
N ILE A 699 -21.32 -11.00 -19.74
CA ILE A 699 -20.39 -9.95 -19.29
C ILE A 699 -20.96 -8.60 -19.72
N TYR A 700 -21.07 -7.69 -18.77
CA TYR A 700 -21.51 -6.32 -18.96
C TYR A 700 -20.29 -5.40 -18.95
N GLU A 701 -20.42 -4.24 -19.60
CA GLU A 701 -19.35 -3.25 -19.72
C GLU A 701 -19.90 -1.88 -19.36
N THR A 702 -19.07 -1.06 -18.73
CA THR A 702 -19.33 0.35 -18.41
C THR A 702 -18.03 1.14 -18.50
N THR A 703 -18.12 2.46 -18.64
CA THR A 703 -16.96 3.33 -18.80
C THR A 703 -17.08 4.50 -17.82
N LEU A 704 -16.01 4.76 -17.06
CA LEU A 704 -15.90 5.90 -16.16
C LEU A 704 -15.54 7.18 -16.93
N ASP A 705 -15.64 8.34 -16.27
CA ASP A 705 -15.38 9.65 -16.89
C ASP A 705 -13.93 9.80 -17.38
N ASP A 706 -12.97 9.18 -16.68
CA ASP A 706 -11.55 9.16 -17.06
C ASP A 706 -11.24 8.22 -18.25
N GLY A 707 -12.25 7.50 -18.75
CA GLY A 707 -12.14 6.55 -19.86
C GLY A 707 -11.87 5.11 -19.44
N THR A 708 -11.76 4.82 -18.14
CA THR A 708 -11.60 3.47 -17.60
C THR A 708 -12.77 2.57 -18.01
N LEU A 709 -12.47 1.46 -18.68
CA LEU A 709 -13.44 0.45 -19.06
C LEU A 709 -13.50 -0.64 -17.98
N VAL A 710 -14.69 -0.87 -17.43
CA VAL A 710 -14.92 -1.89 -16.40
C VAL A 710 -15.79 -3.01 -16.99
N LYS A 711 -15.32 -4.25 -16.88
CA LYS A 711 -16.13 -5.43 -17.20
C LYS A 711 -16.60 -6.11 -15.93
N TYR A 712 -17.87 -6.49 -15.89
CA TYR A 712 -18.48 -7.06 -14.69
C TYR A 712 -19.58 -8.06 -15.04
N ARG A 713 -19.99 -8.85 -14.04
CA ARG A 713 -21.03 -9.87 -14.17
C ARG A 713 -21.91 -9.91 -12.92
N TRP A 714 -23.16 -10.35 -13.08
CA TRP A 714 -24.10 -10.50 -11.97
C TRP A 714 -24.07 -11.90 -11.36
N TYR A 715 -24.04 -11.98 -10.03
CA TYR A 715 -24.13 -13.20 -9.24
C TYR A 715 -25.33 -13.12 -8.29
N ARG A 716 -26.00 -14.24 -8.00
CA ARG A 716 -26.85 -14.29 -6.80
C ARG A 716 -25.96 -14.06 -5.60
N PHE A 717 -26.46 -13.36 -4.59
CA PHE A 717 -25.67 -13.02 -3.42
C PHE A 717 -24.97 -14.23 -2.81
N LYS A 718 -25.69 -15.35 -2.62
CA LYS A 718 -25.11 -16.58 -2.06
C LYS A 718 -24.13 -17.34 -2.95
N ASP A 719 -24.09 -17.01 -4.24
CA ASP A 719 -23.25 -17.67 -5.24
C ASP A 719 -22.03 -16.79 -5.64
N GLN A 720 -21.75 -15.74 -4.88
CA GLN A 720 -20.54 -14.93 -5.05
C GLN A 720 -19.27 -15.78 -4.89
N PRO A 721 -18.17 -15.43 -5.59
CA PRO A 721 -16.92 -16.19 -5.56
C PRO A 721 -16.42 -16.53 -4.14
N SER A 722 -16.52 -15.59 -3.20
CA SER A 722 -16.08 -15.74 -1.81
C SER A 722 -16.77 -16.92 -1.10
N PHE A 723 -18.05 -17.18 -1.35
CA PHE A 723 -18.78 -18.26 -0.67
C PHE A 723 -18.39 -19.66 -1.15
N MET A 724 -17.84 -19.80 -2.36
CA MET A 724 -17.51 -21.12 -2.90
C MET A 724 -16.46 -21.82 -2.05
N TYR A 725 -15.38 -21.11 -1.73
CA TYR A 725 -14.29 -21.64 -0.93
C TYR A 725 -14.59 -21.60 0.58
N LEU A 726 -15.34 -20.60 1.06
CA LEU A 726 -15.80 -20.58 2.45
C LEU A 726 -16.68 -21.78 2.80
N ALA A 727 -17.50 -22.27 1.85
CA ALA A 727 -18.28 -23.50 2.03
C ALA A 727 -17.43 -24.79 2.04
N ILE A 728 -16.21 -24.74 1.49
CA ILE A 728 -15.25 -25.85 1.54
C ILE A 728 -14.48 -25.82 2.86
N ASP A 729 -14.02 -24.63 3.26
CA ASP A 729 -13.14 -24.45 4.42
C ASP A 729 -13.92 -24.47 5.74
N TYR A 730 -15.15 -23.94 5.75
CA TYR A 730 -16.03 -23.85 6.91
C TYR A 730 -17.42 -24.43 6.61
N PRO A 731 -17.51 -25.73 6.24
CA PRO A 731 -18.77 -26.37 5.81
C PRO A 731 -19.83 -26.44 6.91
N GLU A 732 -19.43 -26.35 8.18
CA GLU A 732 -20.32 -26.26 9.33
C GLU A 732 -20.97 -24.88 9.50
N ILE A 733 -20.35 -23.82 8.97
CA ILE A 733 -20.85 -22.45 8.98
C ILE A 733 -21.67 -22.20 7.72
N TYR A 734 -21.06 -22.38 6.55
CA TYR A 734 -21.63 -22.04 5.24
C TYR A 734 -22.46 -23.19 4.66
N THR A 735 -23.47 -23.61 5.40
CA THR A 735 -24.46 -24.60 4.94
C THR A 735 -25.39 -24.00 3.88
N GLU A 736 -26.00 -24.83 3.02
CA GLU A 736 -27.00 -24.34 2.05
C GLU A 736 -28.17 -23.61 2.72
N GLU A 737 -28.64 -24.08 3.88
CA GLU A 737 -29.74 -23.43 4.62
C GLU A 737 -29.34 -22.02 5.08
N TYR A 738 -28.10 -21.87 5.54
CA TYR A 738 -27.58 -20.58 5.98
C TYR A 738 -27.34 -19.61 4.81
N LEU A 739 -26.77 -20.10 3.71
CA LEU A 739 -26.60 -19.33 2.48
C LEU A 739 -27.96 -18.88 1.87
N ASP A 740 -28.98 -19.74 1.92
CA ASP A 740 -30.35 -19.38 1.53
C ASP A 740 -30.97 -18.33 2.47
N LEU A 741 -30.68 -18.40 3.78
CA LEU A 741 -31.10 -17.37 4.73
C LEU A 741 -30.47 -16.03 4.36
N LEU A 742 -29.15 -15.98 4.17
CA LEU A 742 -28.42 -14.77 3.78
C LEU A 742 -28.94 -14.18 2.47
N GLN A 743 -29.13 -15.02 1.45
CA GLN A 743 -29.76 -14.64 0.19
C GLN A 743 -31.11 -13.94 0.43
N SER A 744 -31.97 -14.52 1.28
CA SER A 744 -33.28 -13.93 1.60
C SER A 744 -33.19 -12.59 2.35
N ARG A 745 -32.13 -12.37 3.14
CA ARG A 745 -31.91 -11.08 3.84
C ARG A 745 -31.55 -10.00 2.84
N ILE A 746 -30.63 -10.31 1.93
CA ILE A 746 -30.17 -9.38 0.88
C ILE A 746 -31.30 -9.06 -0.11
N GLU A 747 -32.14 -10.03 -0.46
CA GLU A 747 -33.35 -9.77 -1.26
C GLU A 747 -34.26 -8.73 -0.61
N LYS A 748 -34.51 -8.85 0.70
CA LYS A 748 -35.31 -7.87 1.45
C LYS A 748 -34.63 -6.50 1.53
N MET A 749 -33.31 -6.48 1.73
CA MET A 749 -32.54 -5.23 1.69
C MET A 749 -32.70 -4.53 0.34
N HIS A 750 -32.52 -5.25 -0.78
CA HIS A 750 -32.68 -4.67 -2.11
C HIS A 750 -34.14 -4.21 -2.40
N GLU A 751 -35.14 -4.90 -1.84
CA GLU A 751 -36.55 -4.56 -2.03
C GLU A 751 -36.98 -3.33 -1.21
N GLU A 752 -36.53 -3.21 0.03
CA GLU A 752 -37.07 -2.24 1.00
C GLU A 752 -36.12 -1.08 1.32
N TRP A 753 -34.80 -1.30 1.28
CA TRP A 753 -33.80 -0.24 1.47
C TRP A 753 -33.54 0.48 0.14
N GLY A 754 -34.48 1.35 -0.24
CA GLY A 754 -34.32 2.28 -1.36
C GLY A 754 -33.50 3.53 -1.01
N SER A 755 -33.48 4.52 -1.91
CA SER A 755 -32.68 5.76 -1.78
C SER A 755 -33.11 6.74 -0.67
N ASN A 756 -34.12 6.41 0.14
CA ASN A 756 -34.63 7.29 1.21
C ASN A 756 -34.15 6.89 2.61
N GLN A 757 -33.27 5.89 2.71
CA GLN A 757 -32.70 5.47 4.00
C GLN A 757 -31.60 6.46 4.43
N GLU A 758 -31.44 6.67 5.74
CA GLU A 758 -30.40 7.53 6.30
C GLU A 758 -29.50 6.69 7.20
N PHE A 759 -28.52 5.98 6.62
CA PHE A 759 -27.59 5.17 7.40
C PHE A 759 -26.59 6.05 8.16
N ILE A 760 -25.96 7.00 7.45
CA ILE A 760 -25.06 7.99 8.03
C ILE A 760 -25.86 9.28 8.25
N PRO A 761 -25.87 9.86 9.47
CA PRO A 761 -26.64 11.07 9.77
C PRO A 761 -26.29 12.21 8.81
N THR A 762 -27.28 12.92 8.28
CA THR A 762 -27.03 14.08 7.42
C THR A 762 -26.47 15.26 8.24
N PRO A 763 -25.31 15.84 7.87
CA PRO A 763 -24.75 16.99 8.58
C PRO A 763 -25.66 18.22 8.54
N LYS A 764 -25.71 18.99 9.62
CA LYS A 764 -26.50 20.23 9.76
C LYS A 764 -25.63 21.46 9.98
N THR A 765 -24.32 21.30 9.86
CA THR A 765 -23.33 22.37 9.98
C THR A 765 -23.44 23.35 8.82
N LEU A 766 -23.66 22.87 7.60
CA LEU A 766 -23.88 23.69 6.41
C LEU A 766 -25.38 23.96 6.20
N ASP A 767 -25.71 25.19 5.82
CA ASP A 767 -27.11 25.57 5.53
C ASP A 767 -27.61 24.91 4.22
N ASN A 768 -26.71 24.77 3.24
CA ASN A 768 -26.92 24.01 2.02
C ASN A 768 -25.85 22.91 1.95
N PHE A 769 -26.25 21.68 2.23
CA PHE A 769 -25.38 20.52 2.18
C PHE A 769 -25.57 19.80 0.85
N HIS A 770 -24.49 19.55 0.12
CA HIS A 770 -24.51 18.89 -1.18
C HIS A 770 -23.71 17.58 -1.10
N LEU A 771 -24.34 16.49 -1.50
CA LEU A 771 -23.66 15.21 -1.66
C LEU A 771 -22.94 15.17 -3.00
N VAL A 772 -21.76 14.56 -3.02
CA VAL A 772 -21.04 14.23 -4.25
C VAL A 772 -21.83 13.20 -5.06
N GLU A 773 -21.73 13.28 -6.39
CA GLU A 773 -22.13 12.23 -7.33
C GLU A 773 -20.96 11.26 -7.51
N LEU A 774 -21.23 9.96 -7.34
CA LEU A 774 -20.32 8.90 -7.79
C LEU A 774 -20.23 8.94 -9.31
N ASP A 775 -19.09 8.52 -9.85
CA ASP A 775 -18.93 8.39 -11.29
C ASP A 775 -20.09 7.56 -11.88
N ASN A 776 -20.75 8.11 -12.90
CA ASN A 776 -21.95 7.51 -13.46
C ASN A 776 -21.70 6.11 -14.06
N GLY A 777 -20.48 5.83 -14.51
CA GLY A 777 -20.06 4.52 -14.97
C GLY A 777 -19.99 3.47 -13.85
N SER A 778 -19.81 3.88 -12.60
CA SER A 778 -19.83 2.98 -11.43
C SER A 778 -21.24 2.62 -10.96
N VAL A 779 -22.25 3.42 -11.32
CA VAL A 779 -23.66 3.21 -10.94
C VAL A 779 -24.36 2.34 -11.97
N VAL A 780 -24.79 1.16 -11.57
CA VAL A 780 -25.33 0.13 -12.47
C VAL A 780 -26.78 -0.23 -12.15
N GLU A 781 -27.51 -0.66 -13.17
CA GLU A 781 -28.87 -1.16 -13.03
C GLU A 781 -28.94 -2.68 -13.15
N PRO A 782 -29.62 -3.38 -12.22
CA PRO A 782 -29.83 -4.81 -12.32
C PRO A 782 -30.55 -5.24 -13.61
N PRO A 783 -30.13 -6.32 -14.26
CA PRO A 783 -30.84 -6.90 -15.39
C PRO A 783 -32.25 -7.34 -15.00
N SER A 784 -33.14 -7.44 -15.99
CA SER A 784 -34.52 -7.87 -15.75
C SER A 784 -34.57 -9.28 -15.14
N GLY A 785 -35.30 -9.43 -14.04
CA GLY A 785 -35.39 -10.66 -13.25
C GLY A 785 -34.26 -10.85 -12.23
N LYS A 786 -33.37 -9.86 -12.08
CA LYS A 786 -32.26 -9.82 -11.13
C LYS A 786 -32.31 -8.60 -10.20
N GLU A 787 -33.49 -8.00 -10.05
CA GLU A 787 -33.69 -6.75 -9.31
C GLU A 787 -33.42 -6.89 -7.81
N PHE A 788 -33.52 -8.10 -7.25
CA PHE A 788 -33.34 -8.36 -5.81
C PHE A 788 -32.46 -9.59 -5.61
N GLY A 789 -31.55 -9.56 -4.63
CA GLY A 789 -30.69 -10.69 -4.30
C GLY A 789 -29.57 -11.01 -5.30
N TRP A 790 -29.35 -10.16 -6.31
CA TRP A 790 -28.22 -10.27 -7.24
C TRP A 790 -27.31 -9.06 -7.10
N VAL A 791 -26.01 -9.27 -7.24
CA VAL A 791 -24.97 -8.24 -7.08
C VAL A 791 -23.97 -8.27 -8.23
N PRO A 792 -23.41 -7.12 -8.64
CA PRO A 792 -22.42 -7.06 -9.70
C PRO A 792 -21.01 -7.28 -9.13
N ILE A 793 -20.22 -8.12 -9.80
CA ILE A 793 -18.82 -8.42 -9.47
C ILE A 793 -17.95 -8.03 -10.66
N VAL A 794 -16.92 -7.21 -10.39
CA VAL A 794 -15.94 -6.78 -11.40
C VAL A 794 -15.05 -7.95 -11.79
N LEU A 795 -14.75 -8.06 -13.09
CA LEU A 795 -13.93 -9.12 -13.67
C LEU A 795 -12.64 -8.57 -14.30
N GLU A 796 -12.63 -7.30 -14.72
CA GLU A 796 -11.51 -6.67 -15.41
C GLU A 796 -11.68 -5.15 -15.34
N VAL A 797 -10.56 -4.43 -15.18
CA VAL A 797 -10.51 -2.96 -15.30
C VAL A 797 -9.41 -2.60 -16.29
N GLU A 798 -9.76 -1.90 -17.36
CA GLU A 798 -8.84 -1.41 -18.37
C GLU A 798 -8.77 0.11 -18.30
N ILE A 799 -7.70 0.63 -17.72
CA ILE A 799 -7.44 2.07 -17.62
C ILE A 799 -6.72 2.54 -18.89
N PRO A 800 -7.09 3.70 -19.48
CA PRO A 800 -6.40 4.23 -20.65
C PRO A 800 -4.89 4.32 -20.45
N TYR A 801 -4.14 3.78 -21.42
CA TYR A 801 -2.66 3.72 -21.42
C TYR A 801 -2.03 2.90 -20.28
N GLY A 802 -2.86 2.23 -19.48
CA GLY A 802 -2.41 1.46 -18.33
C GLY A 802 -1.70 0.17 -18.72
N LYS A 803 -0.64 -0.16 -17.97
CA LYS A 803 -0.02 -1.49 -18.01
C LYS A 803 -0.91 -2.45 -17.24
N TYR A 804 -1.26 -3.60 -17.83
CA TYR A 804 -1.96 -4.62 -17.07
C TYR A 804 -1.05 -5.19 -16.00
N GLN A 805 -1.55 -5.24 -14.76
CA GLN A 805 -0.95 -6.04 -13.72
C GLN A 805 -1.21 -7.52 -14.04
N THR A 806 -0.17 -8.18 -14.54
CA THR A 806 -0.20 -9.60 -14.89
C THR A 806 0.39 -10.49 -13.82
N GLU A 807 1.10 -9.90 -12.86
CA GLU A 807 1.76 -10.66 -11.80
C GLU A 807 0.75 -11.41 -10.95
N ILE A 808 1.12 -12.65 -10.69
CA ILE A 808 0.62 -13.45 -9.59
C ILE A 808 1.73 -13.35 -8.53
N ASN A 809 1.40 -13.07 -7.28
CA ASN A 809 2.42 -12.86 -6.25
C ASN A 809 3.37 -14.08 -6.14
N PRO A 810 4.70 -13.93 -6.37
CA PRO A 810 5.68 -14.98 -6.11
C PRO A 810 6.17 -15.04 -4.66
N GLY A 811 6.04 -13.94 -3.92
CA GLY A 811 6.91 -13.67 -2.76
C GLY A 811 6.41 -14.15 -1.40
N GLU A 812 5.11 -14.36 -1.21
CA GLU A 812 4.59 -14.76 0.11
C GLU A 812 3.33 -15.57 -0.10
N PHE A 813 3.37 -16.84 0.26
CA PHE A 813 2.26 -17.74 0.02
C PHE A 813 1.27 -17.73 1.18
N PRO A 814 0.00 -17.35 0.95
CA PRO A 814 -1.13 -18.07 1.49
C PRO A 814 -1.14 -19.34 0.71
N CYS A 815 -0.64 -20.36 1.34
CA CYS A 815 -0.62 -21.59 0.64
C CYS A 815 -2.02 -22.18 0.71
N GLY A 816 -2.65 -22.38 -0.45
CA GLY A 816 -3.34 -23.63 -0.70
C GLY A 816 -2.34 -24.79 -0.52
N LYS A 817 -1.98 -25.10 0.73
CA LYS A 817 -0.85 -25.96 1.16
C LYS A 817 0.52 -25.62 0.51
N ALA A 818 1.40 -25.03 1.33
CA ALA A 818 2.79 -24.52 1.16
C ALA A 818 3.28 -23.56 0.00
N PRO A 819 4.49 -22.89 0.11
CA PRO A 819 5.11 -21.89 -0.81
C PRO A 819 6.25 -22.30 -1.80
N GLY A 820 6.39 -21.55 -2.90
CA GLY A 820 7.65 -21.11 -3.54
C GLY A 820 7.50 -20.42 -4.92
N GLN A 821 8.13 -19.28 -5.21
CA GLN A 821 8.84 -19.02 -6.48
C GLN A 821 10.20 -18.45 -6.07
N PRO A 822 11.22 -18.51 -6.94
CA PRO A 822 12.59 -18.79 -6.54
C PRO A 822 13.27 -17.56 -5.94
N ASP A 823 12.97 -17.28 -4.68
CA ASP A 823 13.88 -16.67 -3.70
C ASP A 823 13.55 -17.14 -2.26
N CYS A 824 12.81 -18.25 -2.11
CA CYS A 824 12.92 -19.05 -0.89
C CYS A 824 14.25 -19.81 -0.91
N LEU A 825 15.35 -19.18 -0.50
CA LEU A 825 16.56 -19.92 -0.13
C LEU A 825 16.30 -20.68 1.18
N ILE A 826 15.82 -21.91 1.02
CA ILE A 826 15.45 -22.90 2.05
C ILE A 826 16.64 -23.35 2.91
N ASP A 827 17.88 -23.05 2.53
CA ASP A 827 19.06 -23.43 3.32
C ASP A 827 19.02 -22.77 4.73
N SER A 828 18.38 -21.60 4.85
CA SER A 828 18.11 -20.91 6.12
C SER A 828 17.07 -21.61 7.03
N LEU A 829 16.12 -22.37 6.48
CA LEU A 829 15.10 -23.09 7.29
C LEU A 829 15.68 -24.31 8.00
N THR A 830 16.80 -24.84 7.50
CA THR A 830 17.49 -26.01 8.06
C THR A 830 18.68 -25.66 8.95
N GLY A 831 19.07 -24.38 9.00
CA GLY A 831 20.15 -23.86 9.85
C GLY A 831 21.56 -24.13 9.32
N GLU A 832 21.74 -24.27 8.01
CA GLU A 832 23.08 -24.33 7.38
C GLU A 832 23.26 -23.16 6.40
N GLU A 833 24.23 -22.30 6.73
CA GLU A 833 24.83 -21.19 5.97
C GLU A 833 23.98 -19.92 5.74
N GLN A 834 24.39 -18.86 6.45
CA GLN A 834 24.00 -17.47 6.23
C GLN A 834 24.68 -16.90 4.99
N GLU A 835 23.91 -16.33 4.06
CA GLU A 835 24.18 -15.00 3.50
C GLU A 835 22.95 -14.41 2.75
N SER A 836 22.68 -13.14 3.03
CA SER A 836 21.81 -12.15 2.37
C SER A 836 20.31 -12.46 2.09
N MET A 837 19.40 -11.81 2.82
CA MET A 837 18.53 -10.73 2.28
C MET A 837 17.65 -10.15 3.40
N LEU A 838 18.08 -9.02 3.94
CA LEU A 838 17.29 -8.07 4.72
C LEU A 838 16.70 -7.05 3.73
N MET A 839 15.47 -6.57 3.99
CA MET A 839 14.85 -5.35 3.43
C MET A 839 13.96 -5.50 2.18
N ALA A 840 12.93 -6.36 2.22
CA ALA A 840 11.74 -6.18 1.39
C ALA A 840 10.50 -6.77 2.10
N GLY A 841 9.98 -6.05 3.09
CA GLY A 841 8.81 -6.51 3.88
C GLY A 841 8.51 -5.61 5.08
N ARG A 842 9.52 -4.92 5.62
CA ARG A 842 9.32 -3.78 6.52
C ARG A 842 8.96 -2.52 5.74
N VAL A 843 7.82 -2.54 5.05
CA VAL A 843 7.13 -1.27 4.78
C VAL A 843 6.49 -0.93 6.12
N SER A 844 7.08 0.06 6.80
CA SER A 844 6.41 0.76 7.89
C SER A 844 4.99 1.06 7.44
N PRO A 845 3.96 0.97 8.30
CA PRO A 845 2.70 1.60 7.94
C PRO A 845 3.05 3.06 7.59
N PRO A 846 2.52 3.59 6.50
CA PRO A 846 2.83 4.94 6.13
C PRO A 846 2.64 5.98 7.26
#